data_AF-A0A8H3KN53-F1
#
_entry.id   AF-A0A8H3KN53-F1
#
_cell.length_a   1.000
_cell.length_b   1.000
_cell.length_c   1.000
_cell.angle_alpha   90.00
_cell.angle_beta   90.00
_cell.angle_gamma   90.00
#
_symmetry.space_group_name_H-M   'P 1'
#
loop_
_entity.id
_entity.type
_entity.pdbx_description
1 polymer ?
#
loop_
_entity_poly.entity_id
_entity_poly.type
_entity_poly.pdbx_seq_one_letter_code
_entity_poly.pdbx_strand_id
1 'polypeptide(L)'
;MENTEIWTTTNRRLINPPKELPIQNLLIHTPNVLPKKENQLRNEWYIFWDPKSNTSIHGKGITQINHKDTPSMTQIQHYVQSYLEDDAFFDSGTPHSTNDAITPRKKTTVLKPCKGCALHTYNVNRPLICTMYIATSSLCKFKLYNQNIMKRKFPHVRKNWKFPTKHHVTLHNMAYNSFLKLNRSSFSHFNLNSNFLNNDMVYNREFSLQELAMNCSLDTKHFYFLYSIFEGNQHSLDTLYLLIIKFLFRDRLIFYTDGSLSLDGTNKSIMGAAWVEVSTSVNDTFQCSTAHLPSSTKAEVIAILTAIIAAPTHCHVTIHTDSKNALDTFYKTGRPNLSQRRIMKMNNFSLWILIHRLIKTKSLRVEVFKVKAHSGHIHNDKADRLAKDACSIPPIFLKTSHYSQAPIMVPTLASYGPIDKNIRKYLQRITNLHTFEKLLQTKALSHLFGPTLNQVDKINWELTKDWIAQSCDGSVCSAANDRHTGFKVKNLGHILPTIDKQRLYYPKLYPDTSSICILCNSTAASNTHWGLCHQHRLDRLADYKECLSVLLKALETYKEIATAPSAKIAISTSPLSCFDLEHNSSFYILLHNAVPNSLSDLIARFIRSRKVRSLVTNIFLSSFMDNIIRKYWCKYALAYKQWEKSLHITKRDKRLYRKRQHQDIAPNHIPGPNLSRTSLPSGSCRREDTCRLVYAVGSNYLHSGSILDYFVSFTSDTREPLSLDINGGIGLWIDLVSS
;
A
#
# COMPACT_ATOMS: atom_id res chain seq x y z
N MET A 1 -40.85 -24.17 -32.00
CA MET A 1 -41.10 -22.82 -32.56
C MET A 1 -40.55 -21.83 -31.55
N GLU A 2 -39.57 -20.96 -31.78
CA GLU A 2 -38.80 -20.58 -32.95
C GLU A 2 -37.53 -19.92 -32.36
N ASN A 3 -36.36 -20.53 -32.56
CA ASN A 3 -35.08 -19.82 -32.48
C ASN A 3 -34.88 -19.06 -33.81
N THR A 4 -35.88 -18.28 -34.22
CA THR A 4 -35.70 -17.38 -35.35
C THR A 4 -34.97 -16.16 -34.81
N GLU A 5 -33.75 -15.95 -35.29
CA GLU A 5 -33.04 -14.68 -35.09
C GLU A 5 -33.89 -13.59 -35.74
N ILE A 6 -34.74 -12.93 -34.96
CA ILE A 6 -35.60 -11.86 -35.48
C ILE A 6 -34.72 -10.61 -35.63
N TRP A 7 -34.48 -10.24 -36.88
CA TRP A 7 -33.81 -9.01 -37.26
C TRP A 7 -34.82 -7.86 -37.24
N THR A 8 -34.47 -6.74 -36.62
CA THR A 8 -35.24 -5.50 -36.80
C THR A 8 -35.18 -5.06 -38.26
N THR A 9 -36.34 -4.91 -38.91
CA THR A 9 -36.47 -4.52 -40.33
C THR A 9 -35.88 -3.15 -40.62
N THR A 10 -35.80 -2.27 -39.63
CA THR A 10 -35.32 -0.89 -39.78
C THR A 10 -33.82 -0.71 -39.53
N ASN A 11 -33.17 -1.59 -38.75
CA ASN A 11 -31.77 -1.37 -38.31
C ASN A 11 -30.86 -2.60 -38.33
N ARG A 12 -31.34 -3.78 -38.76
CA ARG A 12 -30.59 -5.06 -38.75
C ARG A 12 -29.84 -5.30 -37.43
N ARG A 13 -30.47 -5.00 -36.30
CA ARG A 13 -30.00 -5.39 -34.96
C ARG A 13 -30.78 -6.60 -34.47
N LEU A 14 -30.06 -7.55 -33.86
CA LEU A 14 -30.68 -8.71 -33.19
C LEU A 14 -31.55 -8.22 -32.03
N ILE A 15 -32.80 -8.67 -32.00
CA ILE A 15 -33.75 -8.37 -30.91
C ILE A 15 -33.34 -9.10 -29.62
N ASN A 16 -32.78 -10.31 -29.74
CA ASN A 16 -32.24 -11.08 -28.64
C ASN A 16 -30.73 -11.30 -28.86
N PRO A 17 -29.84 -10.72 -28.03
CA PRO A 17 -28.41 -10.99 -28.15
C PRO A 17 -28.14 -12.49 -27.91
N PRO A 18 -27.20 -13.11 -28.66
CA PRO A 18 -26.88 -14.53 -28.49
C PRO A 18 -26.37 -14.80 -27.06
N LYS A 19 -26.86 -15.89 -26.44
CA LYS A 19 -26.49 -16.30 -25.07
C LYS A 19 -24.98 -16.55 -24.90
N GLU A 20 -24.30 -16.91 -25.98
CA GLU A 20 -22.84 -17.00 -26.05
C GLU A 20 -22.30 -16.30 -27.28
N LEU A 21 -21.24 -15.49 -27.13
CA LEU A 21 -20.58 -14.85 -28.26
C LEU A 21 -19.80 -15.90 -29.07
N PRO A 22 -20.02 -16.00 -30.40
CA PRO A 22 -19.27 -16.92 -31.23
C PRO A 22 -17.79 -16.48 -31.29
N ILE A 23 -16.88 -17.37 -30.88
CA ILE A 23 -15.44 -17.15 -31.04
C ILE A 23 -15.10 -17.39 -32.51
N GLN A 24 -14.58 -16.36 -33.16
CA GLN A 24 -14.15 -16.48 -34.54
C GLN A 24 -12.84 -17.29 -34.59
N ASN A 25 -12.73 -18.21 -35.56
CA ASN A 25 -11.51 -18.98 -35.77
C ASN A 25 -10.44 -18.14 -36.51
N LEU A 26 -9.97 -17.08 -35.86
CA LEU A 26 -8.91 -16.22 -36.36
C LEU A 26 -7.53 -16.83 -36.05
N LEU A 27 -6.65 -16.75 -37.04
CA LEU A 27 -5.24 -17.11 -36.91
C LEU A 27 -4.52 -16.05 -36.06
N ILE A 28 -4.27 -16.38 -34.80
CA ILE A 28 -3.65 -15.51 -33.78
C ILE A 28 -2.23 -16.02 -33.53
N HIS A 29 -1.23 -15.16 -33.75
CA HIS A 29 0.16 -15.48 -33.44
C HIS A 29 0.52 -14.96 -32.04
N THR A 30 0.65 -15.87 -31.08
CA THR A 30 1.18 -15.57 -29.74
C THR A 30 2.71 -15.54 -29.78
N PRO A 31 3.38 -14.67 -28.99
CA PRO A 31 4.83 -14.67 -28.90
C PRO A 31 5.36 -15.91 -28.18
N ASN A 32 6.47 -16.45 -28.67
CA ASN A 32 7.19 -17.52 -28.00
C ASN A 32 7.91 -17.00 -26.74
N VAL A 33 8.05 -17.86 -25.74
CA VAL A 33 8.90 -17.59 -24.58
C VAL A 33 10.36 -17.83 -24.97
N LEU A 34 11.18 -16.78 -24.95
CA LEU A 34 12.61 -16.90 -25.28
C LEU A 34 13.39 -17.52 -24.09
N PRO A 35 14.52 -18.20 -24.34
CA PRO A 35 15.15 -19.05 -23.33
C PRO A 35 15.90 -18.29 -22.21
N LYS A 36 16.32 -17.04 -22.42
CA LYS A 36 17.11 -16.31 -21.41
C LYS A 36 16.21 -15.74 -20.31
N LYS A 37 16.80 -15.44 -19.15
CA LYS A 37 16.13 -14.76 -18.02
C LYS A 37 15.64 -13.36 -18.40
N GLU A 38 16.41 -12.64 -19.22
CA GLU A 38 16.03 -11.36 -19.80
C GLU A 38 16.39 -11.35 -21.29
N ASN A 39 15.42 -11.02 -22.13
CA ASN A 39 15.58 -10.97 -23.59
C ASN A 39 15.19 -9.58 -24.09
N GLN A 40 16.09 -8.91 -24.80
CA GLN A 40 15.81 -7.62 -25.44
C GLN A 40 15.02 -7.85 -26.73
N LEU A 41 13.84 -7.26 -26.83
CA LEU A 41 12.97 -7.40 -27.99
C LEU A 41 13.24 -6.26 -28.98
N ARG A 42 13.54 -6.60 -30.23
CA ARG A 42 13.81 -5.63 -31.29
C ARG A 42 12.71 -5.69 -32.35
N ASN A 43 12.08 -4.55 -32.59
CA ASN A 43 11.08 -4.36 -33.65
C ASN A 43 9.86 -5.30 -33.60
N GLU A 44 9.53 -5.85 -32.43
CA GLU A 44 8.32 -6.64 -32.24
C GLU A 44 7.16 -5.75 -31.75
N TRP A 45 5.96 -5.99 -32.31
CA TRP A 45 4.75 -5.21 -32.04
C TRP A 45 3.62 -6.13 -31.59
N TYR A 46 2.93 -5.72 -30.54
CA TYR A 46 1.94 -6.53 -29.84
C TYR A 46 0.64 -5.78 -29.62
N ILE A 47 -0.45 -6.53 -29.65
CA ILE A 47 -1.77 -6.07 -29.27
C ILE A 47 -2.39 -7.04 -28.26
N PHE A 48 -3.15 -6.51 -27.32
CA PHE A 48 -3.94 -7.30 -26.38
C PHE A 48 -5.23 -6.55 -26.02
N TRP A 49 -6.19 -7.26 -25.44
CA TRP A 49 -7.44 -6.67 -24.95
C TRP A 49 -7.29 -6.26 -23.47
N ASP A 50 -7.59 -5.01 -23.14
CA ASP A 50 -7.74 -4.61 -21.74
C ASP A 50 -9.22 -4.64 -21.33
N PRO A 51 -9.62 -5.55 -20.42
CA PRO A 51 -10.99 -5.62 -19.94
C PRO A 51 -11.41 -4.40 -19.12
N LYS A 52 -10.47 -3.63 -18.55
CA LYS A 52 -10.80 -2.47 -17.73
C LYS A 52 -11.22 -1.27 -18.57
N SER A 53 -10.49 -1.00 -19.64
CA SER A 53 -10.84 0.06 -20.59
C SER A 53 -11.85 -0.42 -21.64
N ASN A 54 -12.11 -1.72 -21.74
CA ASN A 54 -12.94 -2.35 -22.77
C ASN A 54 -12.46 -2.03 -24.18
N THR A 55 -11.14 -1.99 -24.37
CA THR A 55 -10.50 -1.63 -25.64
C THR A 55 -9.23 -2.45 -25.88
N SER A 56 -8.82 -2.53 -27.15
CA SER A 56 -7.51 -3.09 -27.51
C SER A 56 -6.38 -2.09 -27.27
N ILE A 57 -5.25 -2.58 -26.75
CA ILE A 57 -4.05 -1.79 -26.45
C ILE A 57 -2.91 -2.24 -27.33
N HIS A 58 -2.20 -1.27 -27.92
CA HIS A 58 -1.08 -1.51 -28.83
C HIS A 58 0.24 -1.16 -28.15
N GLY A 59 1.28 -1.96 -28.38
CA GLY A 59 2.59 -1.66 -27.83
C GLY A 59 3.76 -2.26 -28.60
N LYS A 60 4.92 -1.66 -28.42
CA LYS A 60 6.21 -2.15 -28.92
C LYS A 60 6.95 -2.89 -27.80
N GLY A 61 7.42 -4.11 -28.07
CA GLY A 61 8.25 -4.87 -27.12
C GLY A 61 9.54 -4.15 -26.78
N ILE A 62 9.92 -4.17 -25.49
CA ILE A 62 11.20 -3.68 -24.99
C ILE A 62 12.02 -4.86 -24.47
N THR A 63 11.52 -5.54 -23.43
CA THR A 63 12.18 -6.68 -22.80
C THR A 63 11.17 -7.78 -22.47
N GLN A 64 11.61 -9.02 -22.52
CA GLN A 64 10.89 -10.18 -22.01
C GLN A 64 11.69 -10.76 -20.84
N ILE A 65 11.04 -10.87 -19.69
CA ILE A 65 11.62 -11.32 -18.44
C ILE A 65 10.98 -12.66 -18.07
N ASN A 66 11.82 -13.66 -17.84
CA ASN A 66 11.41 -15.02 -17.50
C ASN A 66 12.00 -15.41 -16.13
N HIS A 67 11.15 -15.77 -15.18
CA HIS A 67 11.56 -16.35 -13.90
C HIS A 67 11.01 -17.77 -13.77
N LYS A 68 11.68 -18.61 -12.96
CA LYS A 68 11.36 -20.04 -12.83
C LYS A 68 9.93 -20.29 -12.33
N ASP A 69 9.39 -19.40 -11.49
CA ASP A 69 8.11 -19.59 -10.79
C ASP A 69 7.01 -18.61 -11.20
N THR A 70 7.22 -17.82 -12.27
CA THR A 70 6.23 -16.82 -12.73
C THR A 70 6.02 -16.92 -14.23
N PRO A 71 4.81 -16.62 -14.75
CA PRO A 71 4.61 -16.52 -16.19
C PRO A 71 5.57 -15.49 -16.80
N SER A 72 6.03 -15.77 -18.02
CA SER A 72 6.87 -14.86 -18.79
C SER A 72 6.19 -13.49 -18.92
N MET A 73 6.89 -12.42 -18.56
CA MET A 73 6.37 -11.05 -18.62
C MET A 73 7.10 -10.25 -19.69
N THR A 74 6.34 -9.58 -20.56
CA THR A 74 6.88 -8.70 -21.59
C THR A 74 6.60 -7.24 -21.23
N GLN A 75 7.67 -6.44 -21.17
CA GLN A 75 7.59 -4.99 -21.08
C GLN A 75 7.29 -4.40 -22.46
N ILE A 76 6.23 -3.60 -22.55
CA ILE A 76 5.81 -2.93 -23.78
C ILE A 76 5.79 -1.41 -23.61
N GLN A 77 6.22 -0.69 -24.64
CA GLN A 77 5.98 0.74 -24.80
C GLN A 77 4.59 0.93 -25.41
N HIS A 78 3.73 1.70 -24.76
CA HIS A 78 2.34 1.92 -25.15
C HIS A 78 2.20 2.92 -26.31
N TYR A 79 1.36 2.57 -27.29
CA TYR A 79 0.96 3.41 -28.42
C TYR A 79 -0.56 3.55 -28.47
N VAL A 80 -1.03 4.77 -28.73
CA VAL A 80 -2.44 5.12 -28.92
C VAL A 80 -2.74 5.12 -30.41
N GLN A 81 -3.91 4.60 -30.77
CA GLN A 81 -4.36 4.61 -32.15
C GLN A 81 -5.08 5.90 -32.52
N SER A 82 -4.89 6.35 -33.76
CA SER A 82 -5.75 7.33 -34.43
C SER A 82 -5.89 6.99 -35.92
N TYR A 83 -6.80 7.69 -36.62
CA TYR A 83 -6.83 7.70 -38.08
C TYR A 83 -5.99 8.87 -38.60
N LEU A 84 -5.39 8.69 -39.77
CA LEU A 84 -4.56 9.71 -40.41
C LEU A 84 -5.41 10.89 -40.86
N GLU A 85 -6.60 10.59 -41.37
CA GLU A 85 -7.57 11.55 -41.92
C GLU A 85 -8.24 12.40 -40.83
N ASP A 86 -8.16 11.99 -39.56
CA ASP A 86 -8.73 12.72 -38.42
C ASP A 86 -7.71 13.67 -37.76
N ASP A 87 -6.46 13.74 -38.24
CA ASP A 87 -5.47 14.69 -37.74
C ASP A 87 -5.60 16.04 -38.45
N ALA A 88 -5.83 17.10 -37.69
CA ALA A 88 -6.02 18.49 -38.14
C ALA A 88 -4.85 19.13 -38.94
N PHE A 89 -3.77 18.39 -39.21
CA PHE A 89 -2.60 18.83 -39.98
C PHE A 89 -2.41 18.04 -41.29
N PHE A 90 -3.31 17.10 -41.61
CA PHE A 90 -3.25 16.32 -42.85
C PHE A 90 -4.02 17.05 -43.97
N ASP A 91 -3.56 18.25 -44.34
CA ASP A 91 -3.95 18.89 -45.59
C ASP A 91 -3.23 18.17 -46.75
N SER A 92 -3.82 17.08 -47.24
CA SER A 92 -3.56 16.68 -48.62
C SER A 92 -4.18 17.77 -49.51
N GLY A 93 -3.36 18.53 -50.23
CA GLY A 93 -3.76 19.62 -51.15
C GLY A 93 -4.59 19.19 -52.37
N THR A 94 -5.55 18.29 -52.18
CA THR A 94 -6.60 17.94 -53.12
C THR A 94 -7.94 18.28 -52.45
N PRO A 95 -8.79 19.13 -53.06
CA PRO A 95 -10.12 19.42 -52.54
C PRO A 95 -10.96 18.16 -52.73
N HIS A 96 -10.99 17.30 -51.71
CA HIS A 96 -11.96 16.23 -51.62
C HIS A 96 -12.95 16.60 -50.53
N SER A 97 -14.19 16.71 -50.99
CA SER A 97 -15.42 16.92 -50.25
C SER A 97 -15.32 16.41 -48.80
N THR A 98 -15.51 17.33 -47.86
CA THR A 98 -15.69 17.04 -46.44
C THR A 98 -17.00 16.27 -46.13
N ASN A 99 -17.68 15.72 -47.14
CA ASN A 99 -19.02 15.14 -47.05
C ASN A 99 -19.19 13.74 -47.66
N ASP A 100 -18.13 13.03 -48.05
CA ASP A 100 -18.27 11.60 -48.31
C ASP A 100 -18.06 10.84 -47.00
N ALA A 101 -19.10 10.12 -46.54
CA ALA A 101 -19.05 9.27 -45.36
C ALA A 101 -18.07 8.10 -45.57
N ILE A 102 -16.77 8.36 -45.40
CA ILE A 102 -15.73 7.33 -45.48
C ILE A 102 -15.96 6.36 -44.32
N THR A 103 -16.47 5.17 -44.64
CA THR A 103 -16.64 4.08 -43.66
C THR A 103 -15.32 3.86 -42.91
N PRO A 104 -15.33 3.55 -41.58
CA PRO A 104 -14.12 3.42 -40.78
C PRO A 104 -13.04 2.50 -41.36
N ARG A 105 -13.41 1.51 -42.20
CA ARG A 105 -12.47 0.60 -42.88
C ARG A 105 -11.67 1.22 -44.03
N LYS A 106 -12.13 2.35 -44.57
CA LYS A 106 -11.46 3.11 -45.63
C LYS A 106 -10.47 4.14 -45.08
N LYS A 107 -10.48 4.41 -43.76
CA LYS A 107 -9.53 5.31 -43.10
C LYS A 107 -8.20 4.61 -42.80
N THR A 108 -7.11 5.36 -42.90
CA THR A 108 -5.75 4.87 -42.70
C THR A 108 -5.40 4.85 -41.22
N THR A 109 -5.15 3.68 -40.66
CA THR A 109 -4.85 3.52 -39.23
C THR A 109 -3.40 3.83 -38.90
N VAL A 110 -3.19 4.60 -37.84
CA VAL A 110 -1.88 5.04 -37.36
C VAL A 110 -1.74 4.81 -35.86
N LEU A 111 -0.53 4.45 -35.42
CA LEU A 111 -0.14 4.31 -34.02
C LEU A 111 0.82 5.43 -33.63
N LYS A 112 0.46 6.16 -32.56
CA LYS A 112 1.21 7.28 -31.98
C LYS A 112 1.74 6.91 -30.60
N PRO A 113 2.96 7.32 -30.20
CA PRO A 113 3.44 7.09 -28.84
C PRO A 113 2.50 7.69 -27.80
N CYS A 114 2.16 6.93 -26.76
CA CYS A 114 1.34 7.44 -25.67
C CYS A 114 2.11 8.48 -24.86
N LYS A 115 1.50 9.65 -24.62
CA LYS A 115 2.07 10.73 -23.78
C LYS A 115 1.95 10.48 -22.27
N GLY A 116 1.30 9.38 -21.88
CA GLY A 116 1.01 9.03 -20.49
C GLY A 116 -0.45 8.62 -20.35
N CYS A 117 -0.70 7.47 -19.71
CA CYS A 117 -2.04 7.00 -19.40
C CYS A 117 -2.06 6.30 -18.03
N ALA A 118 -3.26 6.00 -17.53
CA ALA A 118 -3.46 5.33 -16.24
C ALA A 118 -2.84 3.91 -16.18
N LEU A 119 -2.47 3.33 -17.32
CA LEU A 119 -1.84 2.01 -17.41
C LEU A 119 -0.31 2.07 -17.35
N HIS A 120 0.28 3.27 -17.24
CA HIS A 120 1.72 3.45 -17.17
C HIS A 120 2.31 2.84 -15.88
N THR A 121 3.36 2.03 -16.05
CA THR A 121 4.24 1.56 -14.99
C THR A 121 5.59 2.28 -15.12
N TYR A 122 6.04 2.88 -14.01
CA TYR A 122 7.29 3.64 -13.94
C TYR A 122 8.50 2.81 -14.35
N ASN A 123 9.33 3.35 -15.24
CA ASN A 123 10.58 2.73 -15.69
C ASN A 123 11.76 3.66 -15.40
N VAL A 124 12.60 3.27 -14.45
CA VAL A 124 13.77 4.02 -14.00
C VAL A 124 14.74 4.31 -15.15
N ASN A 125 14.89 3.37 -16.09
CA ASN A 125 15.86 3.47 -17.18
C ASN A 125 15.37 4.37 -18.32
N ARG A 126 14.05 4.58 -18.44
CA ARG A 126 13.44 5.41 -19.49
C ARG A 126 12.18 6.13 -18.96
N PRO A 127 12.33 7.20 -18.16
CA PRO A 127 11.22 7.84 -17.47
C PRO A 127 10.25 8.59 -18.40
N LEU A 128 10.68 8.90 -19.63
CA LEU A 128 9.92 9.69 -20.60
C LEU A 128 8.98 8.87 -21.50
N ILE A 129 8.95 7.54 -21.36
CA ILE A 129 8.10 6.68 -22.20
C ILE A 129 7.02 5.97 -21.37
N CYS A 130 5.79 5.96 -21.89
CA CYS A 130 4.70 5.21 -21.29
C CYS A 130 4.95 3.69 -21.48
N THR A 131 5.38 3.00 -20.43
CA THR A 131 5.58 1.54 -20.42
C THR A 131 4.58 0.79 -19.56
N MET A 132 4.38 -0.50 -19.82
CA MET A 132 3.61 -1.42 -18.99
C MET A 132 4.15 -2.86 -19.12
N TYR A 133 3.83 -3.71 -18.16
CA TYR A 133 4.21 -5.13 -18.15
C TYR A 133 2.98 -6.00 -18.34
N ILE A 134 3.02 -6.90 -19.33
CA ILE A 134 1.91 -7.77 -19.69
C ILE A 134 2.43 -9.20 -19.83
N ALA A 135 1.62 -10.18 -19.44
CA ALA A 135 1.97 -11.60 -19.60
C ALA A 135 2.17 -11.92 -21.09
N THR A 136 3.31 -12.51 -21.42
CA THR A 136 3.69 -12.85 -22.80
C THR A 136 2.60 -13.66 -23.50
N SER A 137 1.96 -14.60 -22.79
CA SER A 137 0.88 -15.45 -23.30
C SER A 137 -0.38 -14.69 -23.71
N SER A 138 -0.60 -13.48 -23.19
CA SER A 138 -1.78 -12.64 -23.51
C SER A 138 -1.59 -11.72 -24.71
N LEU A 139 -0.39 -11.68 -25.29
CA LEU A 139 -0.05 -10.80 -26.39
C LEU A 139 -0.29 -11.47 -27.75
N CYS A 140 -0.78 -10.68 -28.71
CA CYS A 140 -0.87 -11.07 -30.12
C CYS A 140 0.15 -10.28 -30.94
N LYS A 141 0.98 -10.95 -31.73
CA LYS A 141 1.92 -10.30 -32.66
C LYS A 141 1.18 -9.73 -33.87
N PHE A 142 1.53 -8.50 -34.27
CA PHE A 142 1.11 -7.92 -35.55
C PHE A 142 2.29 -7.24 -36.25
N LYS A 143 2.16 -7.04 -37.57
CA LYS A 143 3.21 -6.45 -38.41
C LYS A 143 2.92 -4.99 -38.71
N LEU A 144 3.99 -4.23 -38.95
CA LEU A 144 3.93 -2.86 -39.47
C LEU A 144 4.39 -2.80 -40.93
N TYR A 145 3.89 -1.81 -41.67
CA TYR A 145 4.47 -1.44 -42.95
C TYR A 145 5.88 -0.86 -42.77
N ASN A 146 6.72 -1.02 -43.80
CA ASN A 146 8.03 -0.39 -43.83
C ASN A 146 7.87 1.13 -43.84
N GLN A 147 8.51 1.80 -42.87
CA GLN A 147 8.37 3.23 -42.67
C GLN A 147 8.88 4.05 -43.87
N ASN A 148 9.86 3.55 -44.62
CA ASN A 148 10.36 4.23 -45.81
C ASN A 148 9.33 4.24 -46.94
N ILE A 149 8.54 3.17 -47.07
CA ILE A 149 7.45 3.08 -48.05
C ILE A 149 6.31 4.03 -47.66
N MET A 150 5.94 4.06 -46.37
CA MET A 150 4.87 4.94 -45.90
C MET A 150 5.24 6.41 -45.96
N LYS A 151 6.52 6.78 -45.77
CA LYS A 151 7.00 8.15 -45.98
C LYS A 151 6.89 8.61 -47.43
N ARG A 152 7.07 7.71 -48.41
CA ARG A 152 6.87 8.04 -49.83
C ARG A 152 5.40 8.30 -50.14
N LYS A 153 4.49 7.50 -49.55
CA LYS A 153 3.04 7.67 -49.72
C LYS A 153 2.49 8.88 -48.95
N PHE A 154 3.06 9.20 -47.79
CA PHE A 154 2.61 10.27 -46.90
C PHE A 154 3.80 11.11 -46.42
N PRO A 155 4.28 12.06 -47.24
CA PRO A 155 5.52 12.80 -46.98
C PRO A 155 5.46 13.71 -45.74
N HIS A 156 4.28 14.20 -45.36
CA HIS A 156 4.08 15.09 -44.21
C HIS A 156 3.94 14.38 -42.85
N VAL A 157 4.13 13.06 -42.79
CA VAL A 157 3.92 12.29 -41.55
C VAL A 157 5.09 12.37 -40.58
N ARG A 158 4.79 12.60 -39.29
CA ARG A 158 5.78 12.64 -38.21
C ARG A 158 6.57 11.32 -38.11
N LYS A 159 7.89 11.42 -37.90
CA LYS A 159 8.82 10.26 -37.79
C LYS A 159 8.44 9.22 -36.72
N ASN A 160 7.63 9.60 -35.73
CA ASN A 160 7.27 8.73 -34.61
C ASN A 160 6.00 7.92 -34.85
N TRP A 161 5.29 8.15 -35.96
CA TRP A 161 4.06 7.44 -36.30
C TRP A 161 4.37 6.10 -36.96
N LYS A 162 3.53 5.11 -36.67
CA LYS A 162 3.71 3.73 -37.10
C LYS A 162 2.42 3.22 -37.75
N PHE A 163 2.58 2.43 -38.81
CA PHE A 163 1.48 2.02 -39.67
C PHE A 163 1.31 0.49 -39.59
N PRO A 164 0.26 -0.03 -38.94
CA PRO A 164 -0.02 -1.45 -38.91
C PRO A 164 -0.40 -1.97 -40.31
N THR A 165 -0.05 -3.22 -40.61
CA THR A 165 -0.44 -3.88 -41.88
C THR A 165 -1.90 -4.32 -41.89
N LYS A 166 -2.52 -4.44 -40.72
CA LYS A 166 -3.94 -4.77 -40.56
C LYS A 166 -4.69 -3.55 -40.07
N HIS A 167 -5.91 -3.37 -40.58
CA HIS A 167 -6.82 -2.34 -40.10
C HIS A 167 -7.14 -2.53 -38.61
N HIS A 168 -7.39 -1.43 -37.90
CA HIS A 168 -7.69 -1.40 -36.47
C HIS A 168 -8.79 -2.37 -36.09
N VAL A 169 -9.93 -2.33 -36.78
CA VAL A 169 -11.07 -3.20 -36.46
C VAL A 169 -10.66 -4.68 -36.49
N THR A 170 -9.80 -5.06 -37.44
CA THR A 170 -9.26 -6.42 -37.53
C THR A 170 -8.33 -6.73 -36.36
N LEU A 171 -7.46 -5.79 -35.97
CA LEU A 171 -6.57 -5.94 -34.82
C LEU A 171 -7.37 -6.01 -33.50
N HIS A 172 -8.37 -5.16 -33.35
CA HIS A 172 -9.30 -5.11 -32.21
C HIS A 172 -10.04 -6.44 -32.06
N ASN A 173 -10.63 -6.95 -33.15
CA ASN A 173 -11.29 -8.25 -33.16
C ASN A 173 -10.32 -9.40 -32.85
N MET A 174 -9.07 -9.33 -33.32
CA MET A 174 -8.04 -10.32 -33.01
C MET A 174 -7.70 -10.32 -31.51
N ALA A 175 -7.49 -9.14 -30.92
CA ALA A 175 -7.20 -8.99 -29.50
C ALA A 175 -8.37 -9.48 -28.63
N TYR A 176 -9.60 -9.11 -28.99
CA TYR A 176 -10.79 -9.54 -28.28
C TYR A 176 -11.02 -11.06 -28.38
N ASN A 177 -10.89 -11.65 -29.58
CA ASN A 177 -11.01 -13.10 -29.74
C ASN A 177 -9.90 -13.86 -29.01
N SER A 178 -8.66 -13.35 -28.98
CA SER A 178 -7.57 -13.92 -28.18
C SER A 178 -7.90 -13.88 -26.70
N PHE A 179 -8.40 -12.75 -26.20
CA PHE A 179 -8.87 -12.60 -24.83
C PHE A 179 -10.03 -13.57 -24.50
N LEU A 180 -11.01 -13.73 -25.39
CA LEU A 180 -12.10 -14.70 -25.20
C LEU A 180 -11.58 -16.14 -25.18
N LYS A 181 -10.60 -16.49 -26.02
CA LYS A 181 -9.96 -17.82 -26.01
C LYS A 181 -9.21 -18.09 -24.70
N LEU A 182 -8.42 -17.13 -24.22
CA LEU A 182 -7.67 -17.23 -22.96
C LEU A 182 -8.57 -17.24 -21.72
N ASN A 183 -9.70 -16.53 -21.80
CA ASN A 183 -10.64 -16.45 -20.69
C ASN A 183 -11.68 -17.56 -20.72
N ARG A 184 -12.06 -18.16 -21.84
CA ARG A 184 -12.92 -19.36 -21.79
C ARG A 184 -12.21 -20.53 -21.09
N SER A 185 -10.89 -20.68 -21.22
CA SER A 185 -10.13 -21.69 -20.46
C SER A 185 -9.92 -21.33 -18.99
N SER A 186 -9.89 -20.03 -18.65
CA SER A 186 -9.71 -19.55 -17.26
C SER A 186 -11.03 -19.29 -16.51
N PHE A 187 -12.15 -19.14 -17.23
CA PHE A 187 -13.49 -18.80 -16.73
C PHE A 187 -14.56 -19.87 -17.00
N SER A 188 -14.27 -20.98 -17.69
CA SER A 188 -15.21 -22.12 -17.75
C SER A 188 -15.50 -22.71 -16.36
N HIS A 189 -14.64 -22.46 -15.38
CA HIS A 189 -14.92 -22.77 -13.98
C HIS A 189 -15.78 -21.74 -13.24
N PHE A 190 -16.23 -20.64 -13.85
CA PHE A 190 -16.93 -19.57 -13.13
C PHE A 190 -18.18 -18.97 -13.80
N ASN A 191 -18.63 -19.47 -14.96
CA ASN A 191 -19.98 -19.17 -15.46
C ASN A 191 -20.91 -20.36 -15.29
N LEU A 192 -21.92 -20.19 -14.44
CA LEU A 192 -23.13 -21.02 -14.44
C LEU A 192 -23.77 -20.96 -15.83
N ASN A 193 -23.93 -22.11 -16.48
CA ASN A 193 -24.95 -22.26 -17.51
C ASN A 193 -26.17 -22.89 -16.82
N SER A 194 -27.33 -22.23 -16.89
CA SER A 194 -28.57 -22.63 -16.23
C SER A 194 -29.30 -23.81 -16.89
N ASN A 195 -28.64 -24.55 -17.78
CA ASN A 195 -29.27 -25.61 -18.58
C ASN A 195 -28.63 -27.01 -18.37
N PHE A 196 -28.03 -27.28 -17.20
CA PHE A 196 -27.64 -28.64 -16.81
C PHE A 196 -28.70 -29.33 -15.92
N LEU A 197 -29.97 -28.99 -16.15
CA LEU A 197 -31.10 -29.86 -15.86
C LEU A 197 -31.55 -30.44 -17.20
N ASN A 198 -30.89 -31.53 -17.60
CA ASN A 198 -31.53 -32.68 -18.20
C ASN A 198 -30.46 -33.77 -18.29
N ASN A 199 -30.76 -34.90 -17.65
CA ASN A 199 -30.05 -36.15 -17.83
C ASN A 199 -29.92 -36.44 -19.32
N ASP A 200 -28.74 -36.85 -19.76
CA ASP A 200 -28.60 -38.08 -20.54
C ASP A 200 -27.14 -38.54 -20.60
N MET A 201 -26.95 -39.76 -20.09
CA MET A 201 -26.08 -40.82 -20.55
C MET A 201 -24.56 -40.57 -20.72
N VAL A 202 -23.84 -41.32 -19.90
CA VAL A 202 -22.57 -42.01 -20.19
C VAL A 202 -22.31 -42.16 -21.69
N TYR A 203 -21.21 -41.56 -22.18
CA TYR A 203 -20.40 -42.17 -23.24
C TYR A 203 -18.93 -41.81 -23.06
N ASN A 204 -18.11 -42.86 -23.07
CA ASN A 204 -16.66 -42.86 -22.97
C ASN A 204 -16.01 -41.93 -23.99
N ARG A 205 -15.16 -41.03 -23.51
CA ARG A 205 -14.00 -40.53 -24.26
C ARG A 205 -12.76 -40.74 -23.40
N GLU A 206 -12.00 -41.77 -23.73
CA GLU A 206 -10.65 -41.94 -23.21
C GLU A 206 -9.79 -40.76 -23.69
N PHE A 207 -9.29 -39.98 -22.73
CA PHE A 207 -8.26 -38.97 -23.00
C PHE A 207 -6.90 -39.64 -23.10
N SER A 208 -6.03 -39.14 -23.97
CA SER A 208 -4.72 -39.74 -24.22
C SER A 208 -3.78 -39.59 -23.01
N LEU A 209 -2.91 -40.59 -22.79
CA LEU A 209 -1.90 -40.62 -21.72
C LEU A 209 -0.96 -39.39 -21.69
N GLN A 210 -0.87 -38.63 -22.78
CA GLN A 210 -0.03 -37.43 -22.87
C GLN A 210 -0.75 -36.15 -22.42
N GLU A 211 -2.08 -36.11 -22.41
CA GLU A 211 -2.88 -35.02 -21.84
C GLU A 211 -2.98 -35.10 -20.31
N LEU A 212 -2.78 -36.30 -19.74
CA LEU A 212 -2.68 -36.54 -18.29
C LEU A 212 -1.40 -36.00 -17.64
N ALA A 213 -0.36 -35.70 -18.43
CA ALA A 213 0.97 -35.37 -17.91
C ALA A 213 1.29 -33.87 -17.78
N MET A 214 0.45 -32.95 -18.28
CA MET A 214 0.82 -31.52 -18.38
C MET A 214 -0.06 -30.50 -17.67
N ASN A 215 -0.99 -30.90 -16.82
CA ASN A 215 -1.63 -29.98 -15.86
C ASN A 215 -1.96 -30.75 -14.59
N CYS A 216 -1.64 -30.18 -13.43
CA CYS A 216 -1.98 -30.71 -12.11
C CYS A 216 -3.45 -31.16 -12.07
N SER A 217 -3.70 -32.43 -12.33
CA SER A 217 -4.97 -33.06 -12.03
C SER A 217 -5.05 -33.09 -10.50
N LEU A 218 -5.95 -32.28 -9.96
CA LEU A 218 -6.44 -32.45 -8.59
C LEU A 218 -7.27 -33.74 -8.55
N ASP A 219 -6.68 -34.88 -8.93
CA ASP A 219 -7.29 -36.17 -8.69
C ASP A 219 -7.20 -36.40 -7.19
N THR A 220 -8.30 -36.13 -6.49
CA THR A 220 -8.42 -36.29 -5.04
C THR A 220 -8.21 -37.74 -4.59
N LYS A 221 -8.12 -38.69 -5.53
CA LYS A 221 -7.84 -40.10 -5.28
C LYS A 221 -6.35 -40.46 -5.31
N HIS A 222 -5.46 -39.56 -5.77
CA HIS A 222 -4.03 -39.82 -5.87
C HIS A 222 -3.27 -39.46 -4.58
N PHE A 223 -2.40 -40.38 -4.11
CA PHE A 223 -1.54 -40.26 -2.92
C PHE A 223 -0.77 -38.93 -2.83
N TYR A 224 -0.28 -38.41 -3.96
CA TYR A 224 0.56 -37.20 -4.00
C TYR A 224 -0.22 -35.88 -3.98
N PHE A 225 -1.55 -35.91 -3.93
CA PHE A 225 -2.37 -34.69 -3.93
C PHE A 225 -2.03 -33.75 -2.75
N LEU A 226 -1.94 -34.27 -1.52
CA LEU A 226 -1.56 -33.47 -0.35
C LEU A 226 -0.18 -32.84 -0.50
N TYR A 227 0.78 -33.63 -1.00
CA TYR A 227 2.15 -33.21 -1.24
C TYR A 227 2.28 -32.24 -2.42
N SER A 228 1.26 -32.10 -3.28
CA SER A 228 1.20 -31.01 -4.25
C SER A 228 0.81 -29.69 -3.60
N ILE A 229 -0.10 -29.72 -2.61
CA ILE A 229 -0.65 -28.55 -1.94
C ILE A 229 0.27 -28.00 -0.85
N PHE A 230 0.81 -28.88 -0.02
CA PHE A 230 1.61 -28.53 1.14
C PHE A 230 3.06 -29.02 1.04
N GLU A 231 3.95 -28.32 1.73
CA GLU A 231 5.33 -28.71 2.03
C GLU A 231 5.62 -28.50 3.51
N GLY A 232 6.68 -29.12 4.04
CA GLY A 232 7.06 -29.01 5.45
C GLY A 232 6.90 -30.33 6.21
N ASN A 233 6.37 -30.26 7.42
CA ASN A 233 6.27 -31.39 8.34
C ASN A 233 5.52 -32.60 7.74
N GLN A 234 6.27 -33.65 7.42
CA GLN A 234 5.74 -34.89 6.84
C GLN A 234 4.77 -35.62 7.77
N HIS A 235 5.07 -35.66 9.08
CA HIS A 235 4.23 -36.39 10.04
C HIS A 235 2.80 -35.83 10.11
N SER A 236 2.65 -34.51 10.11
CA SER A 236 1.33 -33.87 10.03
C SER A 236 0.63 -34.16 8.70
N LEU A 237 1.35 -34.18 7.58
CA LEU A 237 0.76 -34.48 6.27
C LEU A 237 0.32 -35.95 6.15
N ASP A 238 1.11 -36.89 6.66
CA ASP A 238 0.77 -38.31 6.70
C ASP A 238 -0.44 -38.57 7.60
N THR A 239 -0.50 -37.90 8.77
CA THR A 239 -1.66 -37.98 9.66
C THR A 239 -2.93 -37.49 8.95
N LEU A 240 -2.85 -36.38 8.23
CA LEU A 240 -3.98 -35.87 7.44
C LEU A 240 -4.39 -36.87 6.35
N TYR A 241 -3.41 -37.50 5.69
CA TYR A 241 -3.66 -38.50 4.67
C TYR A 241 -4.40 -39.74 5.21
N LEU A 242 -3.98 -40.25 6.37
CA LEU A 242 -4.64 -41.37 7.03
C LEU A 242 -6.10 -41.04 7.39
N LEU A 243 -6.37 -39.81 7.83
CA LEU A 243 -7.72 -39.33 8.10
C LEU A 243 -8.58 -39.21 6.83
N ILE A 244 -8.00 -38.76 5.71
CA ILE A 244 -8.69 -38.76 4.40
C ILE A 244 -9.13 -40.18 4.02
N ILE A 245 -8.24 -41.17 4.15
CA ILE A 245 -8.58 -42.58 3.88
C ILE A 245 -9.71 -43.04 4.80
N LYS A 246 -9.61 -42.73 6.10
CA LYS A 246 -10.62 -43.10 7.09
C LYS A 246 -12.00 -42.50 6.77
N PHE A 247 -12.04 -41.31 6.18
CA PHE A 247 -13.27 -40.62 5.83
C PHE A 247 -13.81 -40.91 4.44
N LEU A 248 -13.15 -41.74 3.63
CA LEU A 248 -13.45 -41.92 2.21
C LEU A 248 -14.93 -42.24 1.89
N PHE A 249 -15.60 -42.96 2.78
CA PHE A 249 -17.00 -43.40 2.64
C PHE A 249 -17.98 -42.66 3.57
N ARG A 250 -17.59 -41.48 4.07
CA ARG A 250 -18.44 -40.67 4.95
C ARG A 250 -19.30 -39.71 4.14
N ASP A 251 -20.61 -39.84 4.27
CA ASP A 251 -21.56 -38.92 3.62
C ASP A 251 -21.72 -37.60 4.39
N ARG A 252 -21.44 -37.62 5.69
CA ARG A 252 -21.54 -36.45 6.57
C ARG A 252 -20.40 -36.39 7.56
N LEU A 253 -19.80 -35.20 7.69
CA LEU A 253 -18.72 -34.91 8.64
C LEU A 253 -19.05 -33.63 9.43
N ILE A 254 -18.74 -33.64 10.73
CA ILE A 254 -18.98 -32.49 11.61
C ILE A 254 -17.67 -32.13 12.28
N PHE A 255 -17.14 -30.96 11.98
CA PHE A 255 -15.86 -30.47 12.48
C PHE A 255 -16.03 -29.33 13.46
N TYR A 256 -15.26 -29.35 14.54
CA TYR A 256 -14.96 -28.19 15.38
C TYR A 256 -13.54 -27.73 15.08
N THR A 257 -13.36 -26.49 14.63
CA THR A 257 -12.08 -25.97 14.16
C THR A 257 -11.62 -24.81 15.02
N ASP A 258 -10.32 -24.76 15.32
CA ASP A 258 -9.72 -23.62 16.01
C ASP A 258 -8.28 -23.34 15.53
N GLY A 259 -7.79 -22.13 15.81
CA GLY A 259 -6.47 -21.65 15.47
C GLY A 259 -5.85 -20.80 16.58
N SER A 260 -4.63 -21.16 16.98
CA SER A 260 -3.86 -20.45 17.99
C SER A 260 -2.64 -19.75 17.38
N LEU A 261 -2.20 -18.67 18.00
CA LEU A 261 -0.99 -17.95 17.63
C LEU A 261 -0.09 -17.83 18.86
N SER A 262 1.07 -18.47 18.82
CA SER A 262 2.15 -18.25 19.79
C SER A 262 3.10 -17.15 19.30
N LEU A 263 3.41 -16.19 20.17
CA LEU A 263 4.20 -15.01 19.86
C LEU A 263 5.54 -15.02 20.62
N ASP A 264 6.53 -15.74 20.09
CA ASP A 264 7.94 -15.65 20.56
C ASP A 264 8.76 -14.71 19.66
N GLY A 265 8.39 -13.43 19.64
CA GLY A 265 9.00 -12.42 18.78
C GLY A 265 8.71 -12.59 17.28
N THR A 266 9.22 -11.69 16.44
CA THR A 266 8.86 -11.63 15.00
C THR A 266 9.31 -12.82 14.18
N ASN A 267 10.36 -13.52 14.64
CA ASN A 267 11.02 -14.60 13.87
C ASN A 267 10.67 -16.01 14.37
N LYS A 268 10.03 -16.16 15.55
CA LYS A 268 9.60 -17.46 16.09
C LYS A 268 8.09 -17.53 16.33
N SER A 269 7.32 -16.63 15.73
CA SER A 269 5.85 -16.70 15.80
C SER A 269 5.34 -17.91 15.00
N ILE A 270 4.75 -18.88 15.70
CA ILE A 270 4.15 -20.10 15.12
C ILE A 270 2.64 -20.04 15.33
N MET A 271 1.90 -20.46 14.31
CA MET A 271 0.45 -20.58 14.34
C MET A 271 0.07 -22.05 14.38
N GLY A 272 -0.64 -22.50 15.41
CA GLY A 272 -1.19 -23.85 15.48
C GLY A 272 -2.63 -23.88 14.98
N ALA A 273 -2.99 -24.88 14.21
CA ALA A 273 -4.32 -25.07 13.64
C ALA A 273 -4.78 -26.50 13.90
N ALA A 274 -6.00 -26.66 14.39
CA ALA A 274 -6.52 -27.98 14.74
C ALA A 274 -8.01 -28.10 14.47
N TRP A 275 -8.46 -29.34 14.34
CA TRP A 275 -9.88 -29.67 14.33
C TRP A 275 -10.18 -31.00 14.99
N VAL A 276 -11.42 -31.12 15.45
CA VAL A 276 -12.02 -32.34 16.01
C VAL A 276 -13.22 -32.73 15.17
N GLU A 277 -13.22 -33.95 14.65
CA GLU A 277 -14.33 -34.55 13.91
C GLU A 277 -15.20 -35.35 14.88
N VAL A 278 -16.52 -35.16 14.80
CA VAL A 278 -17.49 -35.71 15.78
C VAL A 278 -18.69 -36.41 15.13
N SER A 279 -18.63 -36.76 13.84
CA SER A 279 -19.73 -37.50 13.19
C SER A 279 -19.93 -38.90 13.74
N THR A 280 -18.95 -39.44 14.47
CA THR A 280 -19.04 -40.74 15.15
C THR A 280 -18.84 -40.65 16.65
N SER A 281 -19.14 -41.75 17.35
CA SER A 281 -18.91 -41.90 18.79
C SER A 281 -17.43 -41.76 19.20
N VAL A 282 -16.50 -41.96 18.26
CA VAL A 282 -15.06 -41.76 18.48
C VAL A 282 -14.63 -40.48 17.80
N ASN A 283 -14.14 -39.52 18.58
CA ASN A 283 -13.68 -38.24 18.07
C ASN A 283 -12.31 -38.38 17.40
N ASP A 284 -12.24 -38.18 16.09
CA ASP A 284 -10.97 -38.06 15.37
C ASP A 284 -10.42 -36.64 15.48
N THR A 285 -9.10 -36.51 15.59
CA THR A 285 -8.45 -35.21 15.81
C THR A 285 -7.29 -35.01 14.86
N PHE A 286 -7.14 -33.77 14.41
CA PHE A 286 -6.01 -33.36 13.59
C PHE A 286 -5.42 -32.05 14.11
N GLN A 287 -4.09 -31.95 14.02
CA GLN A 287 -3.37 -30.74 14.40
C GLN A 287 -2.15 -30.54 13.49
N CYS A 288 -1.88 -29.29 13.15
CA CYS A 288 -0.73 -28.89 12.36
C CYS A 288 -0.32 -27.46 12.74
N SER A 289 0.87 -27.04 12.33
CA SER A 289 1.30 -25.66 12.53
C SER A 289 1.69 -25.01 11.20
N THR A 290 1.72 -23.68 11.17
CA THR A 290 2.20 -22.91 10.03
C THR A 290 2.96 -21.68 10.52
N ALA A 291 3.81 -21.14 9.65
CA ALA A 291 4.59 -19.95 9.95
C ALA A 291 4.52 -18.94 8.79
N HIS A 292 5.25 -17.83 8.94
CA HIS A 292 5.24 -16.66 8.06
C HIS A 292 3.95 -15.81 8.10
N LEU A 293 4.16 -14.50 8.22
CA LEU A 293 3.10 -13.48 8.28
C LEU A 293 2.02 -13.78 9.36
N PRO A 294 2.41 -14.00 10.62
CA PRO A 294 1.52 -14.50 11.67
C PRO A 294 0.23 -13.71 11.82
N SER A 295 -0.88 -14.44 11.97
CA SER A 295 -2.17 -13.92 12.43
C SER A 295 -3.03 -15.07 12.93
N SER A 296 -3.76 -14.90 14.03
CA SER A 296 -4.71 -15.90 14.53
C SER A 296 -5.70 -16.33 13.43
N THR A 297 -6.21 -15.36 12.65
CA THR A 297 -7.11 -15.62 11.52
C THR A 297 -6.51 -16.53 10.43
N LYS A 298 -5.18 -16.60 10.30
CA LYS A 298 -4.54 -17.50 9.33
C LYS A 298 -4.54 -18.93 9.87
N ALA A 299 -4.30 -19.12 11.16
CA ALA A 299 -4.39 -20.40 11.84
C ALA A 299 -5.79 -21.01 11.70
N GLU A 300 -6.83 -20.23 11.99
CA GLU A 300 -8.23 -20.63 11.85
C GLU A 300 -8.57 -21.06 10.41
N VAL A 301 -8.07 -20.32 9.41
CA VAL A 301 -8.30 -20.63 8.00
C VAL A 301 -7.59 -21.90 7.56
N ILE A 302 -6.40 -22.19 8.10
CA ILE A 302 -5.71 -23.47 7.85
C ILE A 302 -6.49 -24.64 8.48
N ALA A 303 -7.10 -24.45 9.66
CA ALA A 303 -7.95 -25.47 10.27
C ALA A 303 -9.16 -25.80 9.37
N ILE A 304 -9.82 -24.76 8.82
CA ILE A 304 -10.91 -24.94 7.85
C ILE A 304 -10.42 -25.62 6.56
N LEU A 305 -9.29 -25.18 6.00
CA LEU A 305 -8.73 -25.73 4.77
C LEU A 305 -8.42 -27.23 4.92
N THR A 306 -7.79 -27.62 6.03
CA THR A 306 -7.42 -29.02 6.27
C THR A 306 -8.66 -29.89 6.54
N ALA A 307 -9.71 -29.38 7.17
CA ALA A 307 -10.99 -30.07 7.31
C ALA A 307 -11.69 -30.31 5.93
N ILE A 308 -11.68 -29.31 5.05
CA ILE A 308 -12.21 -29.45 3.67
C ILE A 308 -11.38 -30.42 2.82
N ILE A 309 -10.06 -30.47 3.06
CA ILE A 309 -9.19 -31.45 2.43
C ILE A 309 -9.48 -32.87 2.95
N ALA A 310 -9.79 -33.03 4.24
CA ALA A 310 -10.14 -34.31 4.85
C ALA A 310 -11.46 -34.90 4.33
N ALA A 311 -12.42 -34.05 3.95
CA ALA A 311 -13.74 -34.50 3.49
C ALA A 311 -13.70 -35.19 2.10
N PRO A 312 -14.43 -36.31 1.90
CA PRO A 312 -14.52 -36.99 0.61
C PRO A 312 -15.44 -36.23 -0.37
N THR A 313 -15.44 -36.65 -1.63
CA THR A 313 -16.32 -36.06 -2.67
C THR A 313 -17.80 -36.24 -2.32
N HIS A 314 -18.63 -35.26 -2.65
CA HIS A 314 -20.08 -35.22 -2.38
C HIS A 314 -20.49 -35.23 -0.90
N CYS A 315 -19.55 -35.10 0.03
CA CYS A 315 -19.83 -35.06 1.47
C CYS A 315 -20.60 -33.80 1.90
N HIS A 316 -21.47 -33.95 2.89
CA HIS A 316 -22.04 -32.85 3.65
C HIS A 316 -21.16 -32.52 4.86
N VAL A 317 -20.56 -31.33 4.86
CA VAL A 317 -19.59 -30.90 5.87
C VAL A 317 -20.18 -29.77 6.70
N THR A 318 -20.29 -30.00 8.00
CA THR A 318 -20.66 -28.96 8.97
C THR A 318 -19.43 -28.51 9.74
N ILE A 319 -19.13 -27.21 9.74
CA ILE A 319 -17.96 -26.63 10.41
C ILE A 319 -18.42 -25.69 11.52
N HIS A 320 -17.99 -25.95 12.75
CA HIS A 320 -18.20 -25.12 13.91
C HIS A 320 -16.90 -24.36 14.24
N THR A 321 -16.97 -23.04 14.26
CA THR A 321 -15.84 -22.16 14.61
C THR A 321 -16.29 -21.04 15.53
N ASP A 322 -15.47 -20.63 16.49
CA ASP A 322 -15.73 -19.47 17.33
C ASP A 322 -15.30 -18.14 16.68
N SER A 323 -14.49 -18.22 15.61
CA SER A 323 -14.02 -17.07 14.86
C SER A 323 -15.08 -16.50 13.93
N LYS A 324 -15.64 -15.36 14.37
CA LYS A 324 -16.50 -14.53 13.54
C LYS A 324 -15.79 -14.04 12.28
N ASN A 325 -14.48 -13.74 12.35
CA ASN A 325 -13.72 -13.24 11.21
C ASN A 325 -13.58 -14.31 10.12
N ALA A 326 -13.32 -15.57 10.50
CA ALA A 326 -13.25 -16.69 9.56
C ALA A 326 -14.62 -16.92 8.90
N LEU A 327 -15.70 -16.97 9.70
CA LEU A 327 -17.07 -17.11 9.22
C LEU A 327 -17.44 -16.01 8.21
N ASP A 328 -17.29 -14.74 8.59
CA ASP A 328 -17.65 -13.59 7.75
C ASP A 328 -16.84 -13.58 6.44
N THR A 329 -15.57 -13.97 6.51
CA THR A 329 -14.68 -14.00 5.34
C THR A 329 -15.00 -15.17 4.40
N PHE A 330 -15.36 -16.35 4.92
CA PHE A 330 -15.79 -17.50 4.12
C PHE A 330 -16.99 -17.13 3.23
N TYR A 331 -18.05 -16.57 3.81
CA TYR A 331 -19.23 -16.14 3.05
C TYR A 331 -18.95 -14.96 2.13
N LYS A 332 -18.08 -14.04 2.54
CA LYS A 332 -17.70 -12.89 1.70
C LYS A 332 -16.95 -13.35 0.45
N THR A 333 -16.00 -14.27 0.59
CA THR A 333 -15.16 -14.79 -0.50
C THR A 333 -15.90 -15.74 -1.44
N GLY A 334 -16.93 -16.43 -0.96
CA GLY A 334 -17.79 -17.30 -1.77
C GLY A 334 -18.76 -16.58 -2.70
N ARG A 335 -18.81 -15.23 -2.69
CA ARG A 335 -19.73 -14.47 -3.55
C ARG A 335 -19.25 -14.46 -5.02
N PRO A 336 -20.13 -14.73 -6.00
CA PRO A 336 -19.74 -14.87 -7.41
C PRO A 336 -19.22 -13.58 -8.06
N ASN A 337 -19.52 -12.40 -7.49
CA ASN A 337 -19.24 -11.10 -8.11
C ASN A 337 -18.06 -10.33 -7.48
N LEU A 338 -17.09 -11.03 -6.90
CA LEU A 338 -15.89 -10.37 -6.38
C LEU A 338 -14.88 -10.07 -7.49
N SER A 339 -14.64 -8.79 -7.74
CA SER A 339 -13.55 -8.40 -8.62
C SER A 339 -12.21 -8.82 -8.03
N GLN A 340 -11.28 -9.19 -8.90
CA GLN A 340 -9.93 -9.57 -8.54
C GLN A 340 -9.22 -8.57 -7.60
N ARG A 341 -9.42 -7.27 -7.84
CA ARG A 341 -8.88 -6.21 -6.99
C ARG A 341 -9.37 -6.32 -5.55
N ARG A 342 -10.63 -6.71 -5.34
CA ARG A 342 -11.21 -6.90 -3.99
C ARG A 342 -10.60 -8.13 -3.33
N ILE A 343 -10.42 -9.23 -4.08
CA ILE A 343 -9.81 -10.47 -3.59
C ILE A 343 -8.37 -10.22 -3.09
N MET A 344 -7.53 -9.57 -3.89
CA MET A 344 -6.12 -9.27 -3.51
C MET A 344 -5.98 -8.28 -2.34
N LYS A 345 -7.06 -7.61 -1.93
CA LYS A 345 -7.08 -6.74 -0.75
C LYS A 345 -7.47 -7.48 0.53
N MET A 346 -7.97 -8.72 0.42
CA MET A 346 -8.33 -9.55 1.56
C MET A 346 -7.08 -10.25 2.12
N ASN A 347 -7.06 -10.47 3.43
CA ASN A 347 -6.02 -11.28 4.05
C ASN A 347 -6.30 -12.77 3.78
N ASN A 348 -5.24 -13.56 3.71
CA ASN A 348 -5.27 -15.00 3.47
C ASN A 348 -6.00 -15.39 2.17
N PHE A 349 -6.04 -14.49 1.18
CA PHE A 349 -6.85 -14.66 -0.03
C PHE A 349 -6.51 -15.94 -0.80
N SER A 350 -5.24 -16.37 -0.78
CA SER A 350 -4.78 -17.62 -1.41
C SER A 350 -5.45 -18.84 -0.80
N LEU A 351 -5.52 -18.91 0.54
CA LEU A 351 -6.16 -20.00 1.27
C LEU A 351 -7.66 -20.04 0.97
N TRP A 352 -8.32 -18.88 0.97
CA TRP A 352 -9.75 -18.80 0.66
C TRP A 352 -10.09 -19.23 -0.77
N ILE A 353 -9.27 -18.83 -1.76
CA ILE A 353 -9.44 -19.28 -3.15
C ILE A 353 -9.32 -20.80 -3.23
N LEU A 354 -8.35 -21.38 -2.53
CA LEU A 354 -8.15 -22.83 -2.51
C LEU A 354 -9.33 -23.55 -1.84
N ILE A 355 -9.82 -23.06 -0.69
CA ILE A 355 -10.99 -23.62 0.00
C ILE A 355 -12.20 -23.69 -0.95
N HIS A 356 -12.58 -22.56 -1.55
CA HIS A 356 -13.75 -22.51 -2.45
C HIS A 356 -13.56 -23.36 -3.70
N ARG A 357 -12.33 -23.45 -4.22
CA ARG A 357 -12.02 -24.37 -5.32
C ARG A 357 -12.23 -25.82 -4.91
N LEU A 358 -11.71 -26.23 -3.75
CA LEU A 358 -11.85 -27.61 -3.25
C LEU A 358 -13.30 -27.98 -3.01
N ILE A 359 -14.08 -27.08 -2.42
CA ILE A 359 -15.53 -27.27 -2.23
C ILE A 359 -16.21 -27.56 -3.57
N LYS A 360 -15.87 -26.78 -4.60
CA LYS A 360 -16.43 -26.96 -5.94
C LYS A 360 -15.95 -28.24 -6.62
N THR A 361 -14.64 -28.52 -6.63
CA THR A 361 -14.08 -29.70 -7.30
C THR A 361 -14.55 -31.00 -6.66
N LYS A 362 -14.73 -31.02 -5.34
CA LYS A 362 -15.26 -32.17 -4.60
C LYS A 362 -16.80 -32.19 -4.53
N SER A 363 -17.49 -31.19 -5.07
CA SER A 363 -18.96 -31.05 -4.97
C SER A 363 -19.49 -31.17 -3.54
N LEU A 364 -18.82 -30.51 -2.57
CA LEU A 364 -19.20 -30.56 -1.16
C LEU A 364 -20.40 -29.67 -0.86
N ARG A 365 -21.23 -30.08 0.10
CA ARG A 365 -22.24 -29.21 0.74
C ARG A 365 -21.70 -28.73 2.07
N VAL A 366 -21.25 -27.47 2.16
CA VAL A 366 -20.59 -26.93 3.35
C VAL A 366 -21.46 -25.93 4.08
N GLU A 367 -21.66 -26.14 5.37
CA GLU A 367 -22.32 -25.21 6.28
C GLU A 367 -21.34 -24.81 7.40
N VAL A 368 -21.24 -23.50 7.68
CA VAL A 368 -20.34 -22.98 8.71
C VAL A 368 -21.15 -22.26 9.78
N PHE A 369 -21.00 -22.67 11.04
CA PHE A 369 -21.73 -22.14 12.17
C PHE A 369 -20.79 -21.49 13.18
N LYS A 370 -21.25 -20.37 13.76
CA LYS A 370 -20.54 -19.71 14.85
C LYS A 370 -20.85 -20.39 16.18
N VAL A 371 -19.81 -20.76 16.92
CA VAL A 371 -19.90 -21.17 18.32
C VAL A 371 -19.53 -20.01 19.23
N LYS A 372 -20.07 -19.96 20.44
CA LYS A 372 -19.70 -18.95 21.43
C LYS A 372 -18.36 -19.35 22.07
N ALA A 373 -17.34 -18.52 21.89
CA ALA A 373 -16.04 -18.71 22.55
C ALA A 373 -16.21 -18.78 24.08
N HIS A 374 -15.43 -19.66 24.73
CA HIS A 374 -15.41 -19.85 26.18
C HIS A 374 -16.78 -20.17 26.81
N SER A 375 -17.64 -20.88 26.09
CA SER A 375 -18.96 -21.30 26.59
C SER A 375 -18.98 -22.67 27.26
N GLY A 376 -17.82 -23.32 27.44
CA GLY A 376 -17.70 -24.67 27.98
C GLY A 376 -18.07 -25.76 26.98
N HIS A 377 -18.00 -25.46 25.68
CA HIS A 377 -18.34 -26.42 24.63
C HIS A 377 -17.19 -27.42 24.44
N ILE A 378 -17.38 -28.65 24.96
CA ILE A 378 -16.35 -29.69 25.07
C ILE A 378 -15.50 -29.87 23.80
N HIS A 379 -16.14 -29.97 22.62
CA HIS A 379 -15.43 -30.18 21.36
C HIS A 379 -14.66 -28.95 20.86
N ASN A 380 -15.17 -27.75 21.15
CA ASN A 380 -14.51 -26.50 20.78
C ASN A 380 -13.30 -26.27 21.69
N ASP A 381 -13.47 -26.48 23.00
CA ASP A 381 -12.38 -26.37 23.98
C ASP A 381 -11.32 -27.46 23.77
N LYS A 382 -11.67 -28.59 23.16
CA LYS A 382 -10.71 -29.59 22.69
C LYS A 382 -9.95 -29.09 21.47
N ALA A 383 -10.62 -28.48 20.48
CA ALA A 383 -9.95 -27.90 19.31
C ALA A 383 -8.99 -26.75 19.69
N ASP A 384 -9.38 -25.87 20.63
CA ASP A 384 -8.53 -24.79 21.16
C ASP A 384 -7.25 -25.33 21.81
N ARG A 385 -7.38 -26.36 22.66
CA ARG A 385 -6.23 -27.01 23.29
C ARG A 385 -5.28 -27.63 22.25
N LEU A 386 -5.82 -28.38 21.28
CA LEU A 386 -5.02 -28.96 20.20
C LEU A 386 -4.34 -27.88 19.36
N ALA A 387 -5.01 -26.76 19.07
CA ALA A 387 -4.43 -25.66 18.34
C ALA A 387 -3.28 -24.99 19.12
N LYS A 388 -3.40 -24.87 20.45
CA LYS A 388 -2.32 -24.37 21.32
C LYS A 388 -1.12 -25.34 21.35
N ASP A 389 -1.37 -26.63 21.52
CA ASP A 389 -0.33 -27.66 21.53
C ASP A 389 0.40 -27.72 20.17
N ALA A 390 -0.34 -27.51 19.08
CA ALA A 390 0.21 -27.47 17.73
C ALA A 390 1.24 -26.36 17.52
N CYS A 391 1.23 -25.27 18.31
CA CYS A 391 2.23 -24.21 18.21
C CYS A 391 3.68 -24.70 18.45
N SER A 392 3.86 -25.86 19.08
CA SER A 392 5.17 -26.47 19.32
C SER A 392 5.61 -27.45 18.23
N ILE A 393 4.75 -27.73 17.25
CA ILE A 393 5.00 -28.69 16.16
C ILE A 393 5.72 -27.98 14.99
N PRO A 394 6.62 -28.65 14.24
CA PRO A 394 7.20 -28.10 13.01
C PRO A 394 6.13 -27.73 11.96
N PRO A 395 6.28 -26.59 11.25
CA PRO A 395 5.24 -26.07 10.37
C PRO A 395 5.09 -26.76 9.02
N ILE A 396 3.88 -26.66 8.48
CA ILE A 396 3.52 -26.89 7.09
C ILE A 396 3.25 -25.55 6.38
N PHE A 397 3.54 -25.52 5.08
CA PHE A 397 3.42 -24.35 4.21
C PHE A 397 2.68 -24.72 2.93
N LEU A 398 1.90 -23.78 2.40
CA LEU A 398 1.29 -23.96 1.08
C LEU A 398 2.37 -23.79 -0.01
N LYS A 399 2.48 -24.74 -0.93
CA LYS A 399 3.45 -24.68 -2.03
C LYS A 399 3.20 -23.51 -2.98
N THR A 400 4.28 -22.90 -3.46
CA THR A 400 4.28 -21.73 -4.38
C THR A 400 3.54 -21.99 -5.69
N SER A 401 3.55 -23.23 -6.20
CA SER A 401 2.87 -23.66 -7.42
C SER A 401 1.35 -23.40 -7.40
N HIS A 402 0.70 -23.52 -6.25
CA HIS A 402 -0.75 -23.27 -6.13
C HIS A 402 -1.11 -21.78 -6.11
N TYR A 403 -0.14 -20.89 -5.88
CA TYR A 403 -0.33 -19.45 -6.01
C TYR A 403 -0.32 -18.99 -7.48
N SER A 404 0.21 -19.79 -8.40
CA SER A 404 0.21 -19.49 -9.85
C SER A 404 -1.19 -19.51 -10.48
N GLN A 405 -2.15 -20.16 -9.80
CA GLN A 405 -3.56 -20.22 -10.18
C GLN A 405 -4.40 -19.13 -9.51
N ALA A 406 -3.77 -18.24 -8.73
CA ALA A 406 -4.37 -17.00 -8.25
C ALA A 406 -4.32 -15.96 -9.38
N PRO A 407 -5.29 -15.03 -9.43
CA PRO A 407 -5.38 -14.15 -10.57
C PRO A 407 -4.22 -13.13 -10.50
N ILE A 408 -3.41 -13.11 -11.57
CA ILE A 408 -2.38 -12.13 -11.97
C ILE A 408 -0.97 -12.26 -11.36
N MET A 409 -0.73 -12.32 -10.04
CA MET A 409 0.63 -12.51 -9.46
C MET A 409 0.57 -12.48 -7.93
N VAL A 410 1.21 -13.43 -7.23
CA VAL A 410 1.40 -13.35 -5.76
C VAL A 410 2.87 -13.05 -5.49
N PRO A 411 3.22 -11.84 -4.97
CA PRO A 411 4.60 -11.51 -4.69
C PRO A 411 5.11 -12.34 -3.51
N THR A 412 6.34 -12.81 -3.59
CA THR A 412 7.04 -13.47 -2.49
C THR A 412 8.00 -12.49 -1.80
N LEU A 413 8.14 -12.60 -0.49
CA LEU A 413 9.11 -11.82 0.27
C LEU A 413 10.47 -12.53 0.22
N ALA A 414 11.38 -12.08 -0.64
CA ALA A 414 12.74 -12.61 -0.76
C ALA A 414 12.80 -14.17 -0.81
N SER A 415 11.83 -14.79 -1.49
CA SER A 415 11.64 -16.25 -1.55
C SER A 415 11.35 -16.97 -0.22
N TYR A 416 11.22 -16.26 0.91
CA TYR A 416 10.80 -16.84 2.20
C TYR A 416 9.34 -17.30 2.21
N GLY A 417 8.50 -16.70 1.38
CA GLY A 417 7.10 -17.09 1.29
C GLY A 417 6.23 -16.04 0.59
N PRO A 418 5.01 -16.42 0.20
CA PRO A 418 4.05 -15.56 -0.48
C PRO A 418 3.45 -14.53 0.47
N ILE A 419 3.18 -13.33 -0.06
CA ILE A 419 2.50 -12.25 0.67
C ILE A 419 1.00 -12.44 0.49
N ASP A 420 0.37 -13.09 1.46
CA ASP A 420 -1.07 -13.37 1.55
C ASP A 420 -1.86 -12.24 2.23
N LYS A 421 -1.37 -11.00 2.18
CA LYS A 421 -2.00 -9.80 2.74
C LYS A 421 -2.19 -8.74 1.66
N ASN A 422 -2.90 -7.67 2.00
CA ASN A 422 -3.00 -6.50 1.13
C ASN A 422 -1.61 -5.92 0.82
N ILE A 423 -1.10 -6.18 -0.39
CA ILE A 423 0.27 -5.86 -0.82
C ILE A 423 0.59 -4.38 -0.61
N ARG A 424 -0.35 -3.48 -0.97
CA ARG A 424 -0.13 -2.04 -0.83
C ARG A 424 0.08 -1.65 0.64
N LYS A 425 -0.80 -2.11 1.54
CA LYS A 425 -0.69 -1.82 2.98
C LYS A 425 0.56 -2.45 3.58
N TYR A 426 0.89 -3.67 3.14
CA TYR A 426 2.08 -4.39 3.59
C TYR A 426 3.36 -3.65 3.23
N LEU A 427 3.52 -3.27 1.96
CA LEU A 427 4.69 -2.50 1.50
C LEU A 427 4.74 -1.11 2.12
N GLN A 428 3.60 -0.43 2.23
CA GLN A 428 3.51 0.87 2.91
C GLN A 428 4.04 0.78 4.35
N ARG A 429 3.67 -0.26 5.10
CA ARG A 429 4.19 -0.47 6.46
C ARG A 429 5.71 -0.62 6.48
N ILE A 430 6.28 -1.42 5.59
CA ILE A 430 7.74 -1.60 5.50
C ILE A 430 8.44 -0.29 5.15
N THR A 431 7.95 0.42 4.14
CA THR A 431 8.50 1.72 3.73
C THR A 431 8.40 2.76 4.85
N ASN A 432 7.29 2.76 5.60
CA ASN A 432 7.10 3.64 6.74
C ASN A 432 8.10 3.34 7.85
N LEU A 433 8.31 2.07 8.20
CA LEU A 433 9.29 1.67 9.21
C LEU A 433 10.71 2.10 8.84
N HIS A 434 11.11 1.84 7.60
CA HIS A 434 12.44 2.23 7.13
C HIS A 434 12.64 3.75 7.07
N THR A 435 11.59 4.49 6.69
CA THR A 435 11.63 5.95 6.70
C THR A 435 11.67 6.51 8.13
N PHE A 436 10.92 5.91 9.06
CA PHE A 436 10.91 6.30 10.46
C PHE A 436 12.27 6.05 11.13
N GLU A 437 12.89 4.91 10.86
CA GLU A 437 14.26 4.61 11.31
C GLU A 437 15.25 5.69 10.83
N LYS A 438 15.19 6.06 9.54
CA LYS A 438 16.01 7.16 9.00
C LYS A 438 15.72 8.51 9.67
N LEU A 439 14.45 8.79 9.99
CA LEU A 439 14.07 10.01 10.68
C LEU A 439 14.69 10.06 12.08
N LEU A 440 14.65 8.95 12.84
CA LEU A 440 15.27 8.85 14.17
C LEU A 440 16.79 9.03 14.11
N GLN A 441 17.44 8.58 13.04
CA GLN A 441 18.89 8.76 12.82
C GLN A 441 19.26 10.19 12.37
N THR A 442 18.30 11.06 12.10
CA THR A 442 18.57 12.43 11.63
C THR A 442 18.98 13.34 12.79
N LYS A 443 20.02 14.17 12.59
CA LYS A 443 20.48 15.17 13.57
C LYS A 443 19.39 16.18 14.01
N ALA A 444 18.30 16.29 13.28
CA ALA A 444 17.18 17.16 13.59
C ALA A 444 16.48 16.75 14.90
N LEU A 445 16.34 15.44 15.16
CA LEU A 445 15.65 14.91 16.34
C LEU A 445 16.59 14.50 17.47
N SER A 446 17.91 14.52 17.26
CA SER A 446 18.88 14.06 18.26
C SER A 446 18.78 14.80 19.59
N HIS A 447 18.31 16.05 19.58
CA HIS A 447 18.06 16.84 20.79
C HIS A 447 17.00 16.22 21.72
N LEU A 448 16.07 15.41 21.20
CA LEU A 448 15.05 14.72 21.97
C LEU A 448 15.55 13.41 22.59
N PHE A 449 16.66 12.86 22.08
CA PHE A 449 17.10 11.52 22.42
C PHE A 449 18.37 11.47 23.28
N GLY A 450 19.12 12.59 23.30
CA GLY A 450 20.46 12.63 23.87
C GLY A 450 21.49 11.84 23.04
N PRO A 451 22.75 11.78 23.49
CA PRO A 451 23.84 11.15 22.74
C PRO A 451 23.73 9.61 22.61
N THR A 452 22.95 8.95 23.47
CA THR A 452 22.84 7.48 23.53
C THR A 452 21.52 6.91 23.04
N LEU A 453 20.61 7.73 22.46
CA LEU A 453 19.25 7.33 22.06
C LEU A 453 18.33 6.80 23.18
N ASN A 454 18.76 6.83 24.44
CA ASN A 454 18.02 6.27 25.59
C ASN A 454 16.66 6.95 25.87
N GLN A 455 16.38 8.11 25.28
CA GLN A 455 15.12 8.82 25.48
C GLN A 455 14.08 8.62 24.36
N VAL A 456 14.40 7.83 23.32
CA VAL A 456 13.43 7.50 22.24
C VAL A 456 12.16 6.86 22.80
N ASP A 457 12.31 5.97 23.79
CA ASP A 457 11.21 5.27 24.46
C ASP A 457 10.42 6.15 25.43
N LYS A 458 10.82 7.41 25.65
CA LYS A 458 10.05 8.36 26.46
C LYS A 458 9.00 9.11 25.65
N ILE A 459 9.04 9.04 24.32
CA ILE A 459 8.13 9.75 23.43
C ILE A 459 7.04 8.81 22.92
N ASN A 460 5.80 9.24 23.05
CA ASN A 460 4.67 8.60 22.41
C ASN A 460 4.58 9.09 20.95
N TRP A 461 5.20 8.36 20.03
CA TRP A 461 5.23 8.74 18.61
C TRP A 461 3.86 8.75 17.94
N GLU A 462 2.95 7.89 18.38
CA GLU A 462 1.59 7.83 17.87
C GLU A 462 0.79 9.09 18.24
N LEU A 463 0.81 9.49 19.51
CA LEU A 463 0.17 10.73 19.95
C LEU A 463 0.89 11.97 19.41
N THR A 464 2.22 11.91 19.25
CA THR A 464 3.00 13.00 18.63
C THR A 464 2.57 13.22 17.18
N LYS A 465 2.39 12.14 16.43
CA LYS A 465 1.83 12.19 15.08
C LYS A 465 0.46 12.84 15.08
N ASP A 466 -0.46 12.31 15.89
CA ASP A 466 -1.84 12.79 15.92
C ASP A 466 -1.87 14.28 16.29
N TRP A 467 -1.04 14.71 17.25
CA TRP A 467 -0.89 16.11 17.64
C TRP A 467 -0.39 17.00 16.50
N ILE A 468 0.62 16.55 15.74
CA ILE A 468 1.14 17.32 14.61
C ILE A 468 0.09 17.41 13.49
N ALA A 469 -0.74 16.38 13.29
CA ALA A 469 -1.80 16.33 12.29
C ALA A 469 -3.05 17.12 12.70
N GLN A 470 -3.21 17.37 14.00
CA GLN A 470 -4.39 18.03 14.54
C GLN A 470 -4.55 19.43 13.95
N SER A 471 -5.70 19.66 13.30
CA SER A 471 -6.01 20.94 12.70
C SER A 471 -6.33 22.01 13.74
N CYS A 472 -5.93 23.25 13.47
CA CYS A 472 -6.22 24.39 14.36
C CYS A 472 -7.64 24.95 14.21
N ASP A 473 -8.27 24.75 13.06
CA ASP A 473 -9.56 25.35 12.68
C ASP A 473 -10.61 24.31 12.28
N GLY A 474 -10.32 23.01 12.48
CA GLY A 474 -11.19 21.91 12.07
C GLY A 474 -11.22 21.64 10.57
N SER A 475 -10.56 22.46 9.75
CA SER A 475 -10.52 22.31 8.30
C SER A 475 -9.52 21.23 7.87
N VAL A 476 -9.76 20.63 6.70
CA VAL A 476 -8.85 19.62 6.12
C VAL A 476 -7.68 20.29 5.39
N CYS A 477 -7.94 21.37 4.65
CA CYS A 477 -6.93 22.15 3.94
C CYS A 477 -7.22 23.64 4.13
N SER A 478 -6.41 24.35 4.90
CA SER A 478 -6.43 25.81 4.98
C SER A 478 -5.02 26.36 5.15
N ALA A 479 -4.78 27.56 4.63
CA ALA A 479 -3.49 28.24 4.79
C ALA A 479 -3.16 28.53 6.26
N ALA A 480 -4.16 28.68 7.13
CA ALA A 480 -3.96 28.80 8.57
C ALA A 480 -3.48 27.48 9.18
N ASN A 481 -4.13 26.38 8.81
CA ASN A 481 -3.77 25.04 9.27
C ASN A 481 -2.39 24.60 8.78
N ASP A 482 -2.04 24.90 7.52
CA ASP A 482 -0.72 24.60 6.96
C ASP A 482 0.40 25.38 7.68
N ARG A 483 0.14 26.66 8.00
CA ARG A 483 1.07 27.46 8.80
C ARG A 483 1.24 26.89 10.21
N HIS A 484 0.14 26.49 10.84
CA HIS A 484 0.16 25.92 12.18
C HIS A 484 0.90 24.58 12.24
N THR A 485 0.55 23.65 11.35
CA THR A 485 1.20 22.35 11.20
C THR A 485 2.67 22.51 10.85
N GLY A 486 2.97 23.40 9.90
CA GLY A 486 4.35 23.73 9.53
C GLY A 486 5.16 24.30 10.69
N PHE A 487 4.57 25.08 11.59
CA PHE A 487 5.23 25.53 12.81
C PHE A 487 5.53 24.35 13.75
N LYS A 488 4.57 23.45 14.00
CA LYS A 488 4.77 22.27 14.85
C LYS A 488 5.95 21.41 14.35
N VAL A 489 5.95 21.09 13.06
CA VAL A 489 7.03 20.30 12.42
C VAL A 489 8.38 21.00 12.53
N LYS A 490 8.41 22.34 12.33
CA LYS A 490 9.67 23.10 12.42
C LYS A 490 10.22 23.16 13.84
N ASN A 491 9.35 23.28 14.83
CA ASN A 491 9.73 23.24 16.24
C ASN A 491 10.28 21.86 16.61
N LEU A 492 9.59 20.78 16.20
CA LEU A 492 10.04 19.41 16.42
C LEU A 492 11.40 19.13 15.79
N GLY A 493 11.70 19.69 14.62
CA GLY A 493 12.97 19.46 13.91
C GLY A 493 14.12 20.41 14.27
N HIS A 494 13.95 21.32 15.24
CA HIS A 494 14.93 22.38 15.53
C HIS A 494 15.33 23.21 14.30
N ILE A 495 14.34 23.57 13.48
CA ILE A 495 14.49 24.40 12.27
C ILE A 495 13.69 25.70 12.35
N LEU A 496 13.26 26.12 13.55
CA LEU A 496 12.72 27.46 13.74
C LEU A 496 13.80 28.51 13.43
N PRO A 497 13.42 29.69 12.93
CA PRO A 497 14.35 30.72 12.46
C PRO A 497 15.05 31.47 13.61
N THR A 498 15.80 30.75 14.46
CA THR A 498 16.69 31.33 15.47
C THR A 498 17.95 31.90 14.82
N ILE A 499 18.70 32.73 15.55
CA ILE A 499 19.85 33.47 15.00
C ILE A 499 20.91 32.54 14.41
N ASP A 500 21.27 31.47 15.12
CA ASP A 500 22.19 30.42 14.66
C ASP A 500 21.75 29.83 13.32
N LYS A 501 20.46 29.52 13.15
CA LYS A 501 19.92 28.97 11.90
C LYS A 501 19.93 30.01 10.78
N GLN A 502 19.60 31.25 11.09
CA GLN A 502 19.58 32.33 10.12
C GLN A 502 20.99 32.63 9.60
N ARG A 503 22.00 32.61 10.47
CA ARG A 503 23.40 32.77 10.09
C ARG A 503 23.93 31.59 9.31
N LEU A 504 23.56 30.37 9.71
CA LEU A 504 23.87 29.15 8.95
C LEU A 504 23.32 29.21 7.51
N TYR A 505 22.10 29.74 7.32
CA TYR A 505 21.48 29.82 5.99
C TYR A 505 21.91 31.05 5.18
N TYR A 506 22.28 32.15 5.85
CA TYR A 506 22.61 33.43 5.21
C TYR A 506 23.91 34.05 5.78
N PRO A 507 25.05 33.36 5.69
CA PRO A 507 26.29 33.79 6.36
C PRO A 507 26.76 35.17 5.93
N LYS A 508 26.58 35.57 4.66
CA LYS A 508 27.00 36.92 4.20
C LYS A 508 26.00 38.05 4.51
N LEU A 509 24.79 37.74 4.98
CA LEU A 509 23.79 38.77 5.32
C LEU A 509 23.86 39.19 6.79
N TYR A 510 24.31 38.31 7.67
CA TYR A 510 24.36 38.58 9.09
C TYR A 510 25.80 38.81 9.54
N PRO A 511 26.04 39.70 10.53
CA PRO A 511 27.37 40.01 11.04
C PRO A 511 28.03 38.77 11.69
N ASP A 512 29.36 38.74 11.77
CA ASP A 512 30.20 37.67 12.36
C ASP A 512 30.44 37.84 13.89
N THR A 513 29.43 38.23 14.66
CA THR A 513 29.50 38.36 16.14
C THR A 513 29.15 37.06 16.89
N SER A 514 29.25 37.00 18.22
CA SER A 514 28.82 35.81 18.99
C SER A 514 27.31 35.57 18.85
N SER A 515 26.90 34.32 18.59
CA SER A 515 25.48 33.93 18.45
C SER A 515 24.81 33.86 19.82
N ILE A 516 24.64 34.99 20.49
CA ILE A 516 23.95 35.08 21.78
C ILE A 516 22.46 35.31 21.54
N CYS A 517 21.60 34.77 22.39
CA CYS A 517 20.17 34.93 22.29
C CYS A 517 19.74 36.38 22.57
N ILE A 518 18.93 36.95 21.67
CA ILE A 518 18.48 38.36 21.69
C ILE A 518 17.62 38.69 22.91
N LEU A 519 16.97 37.70 23.52
CA LEU A 519 16.16 37.94 24.71
C LEU A 519 17.04 38.11 25.95
N CYS A 520 17.98 37.19 26.17
CA CYS A 520 18.75 37.12 27.40
C CYS A 520 20.11 37.79 27.35
N ASN A 521 20.69 37.95 26.15
CA ASN A 521 22.07 38.40 25.94
C ASN A 521 23.14 37.64 26.76
N SER A 522 22.84 36.41 27.22
CA SER A 522 23.77 35.64 28.08
C SER A 522 24.12 34.25 27.56
N THR A 523 23.21 33.57 26.87
CA THR A 523 23.36 32.19 26.41
C THR A 523 23.35 32.09 24.90
N ALA A 524 23.96 31.05 24.33
CA ALA A 524 23.96 30.82 22.89
C ALA A 524 22.53 30.72 22.32
N ALA A 525 22.28 31.44 21.23
CA ALA A 525 21.03 31.39 20.49
C ALA A 525 20.91 30.05 19.77
N SER A 526 19.86 29.30 20.07
CA SER A 526 19.59 28.01 19.45
C SER A 526 18.12 27.64 19.57
N ASN A 527 17.71 26.63 18.80
CA ASN A 527 16.39 26.02 18.96
C ASN A 527 16.22 25.30 20.32
N THR A 528 17.30 24.92 21.01
CA THR A 528 17.24 24.36 22.37
C THR A 528 16.95 25.43 23.43
N HIS A 529 17.27 26.70 23.15
CA HIS A 529 17.28 27.75 24.16
C HIS A 529 16.02 28.62 24.19
N TRP A 530 15.40 28.95 23.04
CA TRP A 530 14.37 30.01 22.97
C TRP A 530 13.23 29.84 24.00
N GLY A 531 12.72 28.62 24.20
CA GLY A 531 11.66 28.35 25.16
C GLY A 531 12.14 28.14 26.61
N LEU A 532 13.45 27.90 26.79
CA LEU A 532 14.11 27.79 28.10
C LEU A 532 14.82 29.08 28.53
N CYS A 533 14.65 30.17 27.79
CA CYS A 533 15.31 31.45 28.05
C CYS A 533 15.02 31.97 29.47
N HIS A 534 16.04 32.51 30.15
CA HIS A 534 15.90 32.99 31.53
C HIS A 534 14.90 34.15 31.65
N GLN A 535 14.67 34.89 30.56
CA GLN A 535 13.64 35.93 30.48
C GLN A 535 12.21 35.39 30.62
N HIS A 536 12.02 34.08 30.48
CA HIS A 536 10.75 33.41 30.74
C HIS A 536 10.69 32.79 32.14
N ARG A 537 11.77 32.81 32.94
CA ARG A 537 11.88 32.03 34.18
C ARG A 537 10.77 32.33 35.19
N LEU A 538 10.40 33.61 35.34
CA LEU A 538 9.35 34.04 36.27
C LEU A 538 7.95 33.56 35.83
N ASP A 539 7.63 33.72 34.54
CA ASP A 539 6.33 33.34 33.98
C ASP A 539 6.20 31.81 33.82
N ARG A 540 7.30 31.11 33.54
CA ARG A 540 7.30 29.70 33.09
C ARG A 540 6.70 28.72 34.06
N LEU A 541 6.95 28.90 35.35
CA LEU A 541 6.34 28.04 36.36
C LEU A 541 4.83 28.30 36.48
N ALA A 542 4.40 29.57 36.39
CA ALA A 542 2.99 29.94 36.48
C ALA A 542 2.22 29.44 35.26
N ASP A 543 2.71 29.70 34.06
CA ASP A 543 2.11 29.25 32.80
C ASP A 543 1.99 27.72 32.74
N TYR A 544 3.01 27.00 33.22
CA TYR A 544 2.97 25.54 33.27
C TYR A 544 1.96 25.00 34.28
N LYS A 545 1.86 25.63 35.46
CA LYS A 545 0.82 25.28 36.45
C LYS A 545 -0.59 25.52 35.91
N GLU A 546 -0.79 26.58 35.13
CA GLU A 546 -2.06 26.83 34.45
C GLU A 546 -2.39 25.71 33.45
N CYS A 547 -1.43 25.29 32.62
CA CYS A 547 -1.62 24.14 31.72
C CYS A 547 -1.97 22.84 32.47
N LEU A 548 -1.30 22.58 33.60
CA LEU A 548 -1.60 21.42 34.45
C LEU A 548 -3.00 21.50 35.09
N SER A 549 -3.49 22.71 35.39
CA SER A 549 -4.85 22.91 35.89
C SER A 549 -5.92 22.57 34.83
N VAL A 550 -5.64 22.88 33.56
CA VAL A 550 -6.49 22.48 32.42
C VAL A 550 -6.52 20.95 32.29
N LEU A 551 -5.36 20.29 32.41
CA LEU A 551 -5.29 18.83 32.41
C LEU A 551 -6.08 18.23 33.59
N LEU A 552 -5.93 18.79 34.79
CA LEU A 552 -6.64 18.35 35.99
C LEU A 552 -8.15 18.42 35.77
N LYS A 553 -8.66 19.58 35.31
CA LYS A 553 -10.09 19.77 35.02
C LYS A 553 -10.59 18.79 33.96
N ALA A 554 -9.80 18.55 32.90
CA ALA A 554 -10.15 17.60 31.85
C ALA A 554 -10.20 16.15 32.38
N LEU A 555 -9.24 15.74 33.20
CA LEU A 555 -9.22 14.41 33.81
C LEU A 555 -10.41 14.18 34.74
N GLU A 556 -10.81 15.19 35.52
CA GLU A 556 -11.98 15.11 36.39
C GLU A 556 -13.29 15.07 35.59
N THR A 557 -13.39 15.86 34.52
CA THR A 557 -14.61 15.94 33.68
C THR A 557 -14.85 14.65 32.89
N TYR A 558 -13.80 14.03 32.35
CA TYR A 558 -13.89 12.87 31.46
C TYR A 558 -13.50 11.55 32.13
N LYS A 559 -13.51 11.48 33.46
CA LYS A 559 -13.15 10.28 34.23
C LYS A 559 -14.11 9.13 33.93
N GLU A 560 -13.59 7.99 33.46
CA GLU A 560 -14.37 6.77 33.20
C GLU A 560 -14.06 5.66 34.22
N ILE A 561 -12.89 5.70 34.84
CA ILE A 561 -12.42 4.66 35.78
C ILE A 561 -12.70 5.11 37.21
N ALA A 562 -13.71 4.50 37.85
CA ALA A 562 -14.12 4.84 39.21
C ALA A 562 -12.98 4.73 40.24
N THR A 563 -12.15 3.68 40.14
CA THR A 563 -11.01 3.40 41.02
C THR A 563 -9.78 4.27 40.80
N ALA A 564 -9.81 5.21 39.83
CA ALA A 564 -8.66 6.06 39.57
C ALA A 564 -8.39 7.00 40.77
N PRO A 565 -7.11 7.24 41.13
CA PRO A 565 -6.72 8.15 42.21
C PRO A 565 -7.21 9.58 41.95
N SER A 566 -7.11 10.46 42.96
CA SER A 566 -7.37 11.89 42.74
C SER A 566 -6.47 12.44 41.62
N ALA A 567 -7.05 13.16 40.66
CA ALA A 567 -6.32 13.74 39.53
C ALA A 567 -5.18 14.65 40.00
N LYS A 568 -5.42 15.42 41.06
CA LYS A 568 -4.40 16.27 41.71
C LYS A 568 -3.21 15.44 42.21
N ILE A 569 -3.47 14.35 42.90
CA ILE A 569 -2.42 13.45 43.43
C ILE A 569 -1.68 12.77 42.28
N ALA A 570 -2.41 12.26 41.28
CA ALA A 570 -1.82 11.58 40.13
C ALA A 570 -0.91 12.50 39.31
N ILE A 571 -1.31 13.76 39.09
CA ILE A 571 -0.44 14.76 38.45
C ILE A 571 0.78 15.03 39.31
N SER A 572 0.60 15.28 40.61
CA SER A 572 1.70 15.60 41.54
C SER A 572 2.76 14.51 41.68
N THR A 573 2.37 13.25 41.49
CA THR A 573 3.25 12.07 41.56
C THR A 573 3.79 11.64 40.20
N SER A 574 3.36 12.29 39.12
CA SER A 574 3.83 11.99 37.76
C SER A 574 5.11 12.76 37.41
N PRO A 575 5.89 12.30 36.41
CA PRO A 575 7.03 13.07 35.89
C PRO A 575 6.68 14.46 35.32
N LEU A 576 5.39 14.79 35.17
CA LEU A 576 4.92 16.11 34.75
C LEU A 576 4.97 17.15 35.87
N SER A 577 5.05 16.76 37.15
CA SER A 577 5.06 17.71 38.28
C SER A 577 6.42 18.29 38.63
N CYS A 578 7.51 17.86 37.97
CA CYS A 578 8.84 18.36 38.27
C CYS A 578 8.96 19.83 37.85
N PHE A 579 9.09 20.71 38.85
CA PHE A 579 9.15 22.17 38.68
C PHE A 579 10.55 22.69 38.33
N ASP A 580 11.56 21.83 38.35
CA ASP A 580 12.84 22.11 37.69
C ASP A 580 12.68 21.86 36.18
N LEU A 581 11.99 22.79 35.53
CA LEU A 581 11.58 22.67 34.13
C LEU A 581 12.75 22.68 33.14
N GLU A 582 13.93 23.17 33.56
CA GLU A 582 15.14 23.16 32.74
C GLU A 582 15.72 21.75 32.60
N HIS A 583 15.53 20.90 33.61
CA HIS A 583 15.99 19.51 33.63
C HIS A 583 14.84 18.50 33.45
N ASN A 584 13.60 18.96 33.34
CA ASN A 584 12.44 18.10 33.15
C ASN A 584 12.32 17.63 31.69
N SER A 585 12.61 16.34 31.46
CA SER A 585 12.52 15.74 30.12
C SER A 585 11.10 15.77 29.54
N SER A 586 10.05 15.63 30.35
CA SER A 586 8.66 15.67 29.86
C SER A 586 8.29 17.08 29.38
N PHE A 587 8.70 18.11 30.14
CA PHE A 587 8.51 19.51 29.74
C PHE A 587 9.25 19.82 28.44
N TYR A 588 10.51 19.39 28.33
CA TYR A 588 11.31 19.61 27.13
C TYR A 588 10.74 18.93 25.89
N ILE A 589 10.23 17.69 26.02
CA ILE A 589 9.53 16.96 24.95
C ILE A 589 8.28 17.75 24.49
N LEU A 590 7.46 18.22 25.45
CA LEU A 590 6.27 19.03 25.16
C LEU A 590 6.62 20.36 24.48
N LEU A 591 7.67 21.04 24.94
CA LEU A 591 8.16 22.32 24.38
C LEU A 591 8.47 22.23 22.89
N HIS A 592 8.84 21.04 22.40
CA HIS A 592 9.17 20.77 21.00
C HIS A 592 8.05 20.07 20.21
N ASN A 593 6.79 20.15 20.67
CA ASN A 593 5.62 19.53 20.02
C ASN A 593 5.69 17.99 19.92
N ALA A 594 6.43 17.34 20.82
CA ALA A 594 6.36 15.90 21.01
C ALA A 594 5.54 15.56 22.26
N VAL A 595 4.97 14.37 22.29
CA VAL A 595 4.12 13.91 23.40
C VAL A 595 4.90 12.91 24.25
N PRO A 596 5.12 13.15 25.55
CA PRO A 596 5.82 12.21 26.41
C PRO A 596 4.90 11.04 26.83
N ASN A 597 5.46 9.85 26.99
CA ASN A 597 4.74 8.68 27.50
C ASN A 597 4.17 8.91 28.91
N SER A 598 4.84 9.73 29.73
CA SER A 598 4.34 10.15 31.05
C SER A 598 2.96 10.80 30.99
N LEU A 599 2.62 11.54 29.93
CA LEU A 599 1.29 12.11 29.72
C LEU A 599 0.27 11.03 29.30
N SER A 600 0.64 10.18 28.34
CA SER A 600 -0.21 9.10 27.86
C SER A 600 -0.58 8.13 28.99
N ASP A 601 0.41 7.71 29.77
CA ASP A 601 0.25 6.77 30.88
C ASP A 601 -0.59 7.37 32.00
N LEU A 602 -0.44 8.66 32.28
CA LEU A 602 -1.27 9.37 33.24
C LEU A 602 -2.74 9.37 32.79
N ILE A 603 -3.04 9.76 31.55
CA ILE A 603 -4.42 9.82 31.03
C ILE A 603 -5.04 8.42 30.99
N ALA A 604 -4.26 7.39 30.64
CA ALA A 604 -4.72 6.01 30.59
C ALA A 604 -5.19 5.46 31.96
N ARG A 605 -4.73 6.02 33.09
CA ARG A 605 -5.18 5.65 34.44
C ARG A 605 -6.61 6.10 34.75
N PHE A 606 -7.14 7.10 34.03
CA PHE A 606 -8.46 7.69 34.28
C PHE A 606 -9.51 7.30 33.24
N ILE A 607 -9.08 6.99 32.02
CA ILE A 607 -9.96 6.90 30.84
C ILE A 607 -9.68 5.57 30.12
N ARG A 608 -10.71 4.81 29.76
CA ARG A 608 -10.59 3.56 28.98
C ARG A 608 -10.72 3.83 27.48
N SER A 609 -11.62 4.72 27.09
CA SER A 609 -11.92 5.02 25.69
C SER A 609 -10.77 5.71 24.96
N ARG A 610 -10.29 5.12 23.85
CA ARG A 610 -9.24 5.70 23.00
C ARG A 610 -9.63 7.08 22.45
N LYS A 611 -10.91 7.27 22.09
CA LYS A 611 -11.42 8.56 21.58
C LYS A 611 -11.35 9.65 22.64
N VAL A 612 -11.75 9.33 23.88
CA VAL A 612 -11.76 10.29 24.99
C VAL A 612 -10.33 10.58 25.45
N ARG A 613 -9.43 9.59 25.44
CA ARG A 613 -7.99 9.82 25.68
C ARG A 613 -7.41 10.84 24.70
N SER A 614 -7.68 10.66 23.40
CA SER A 614 -7.22 11.60 22.36
C SER A 614 -7.78 13.01 22.57
N LEU A 615 -9.06 13.13 22.95
CA LEU A 615 -9.68 14.41 23.28
C LEU A 615 -8.97 15.12 24.45
N VAL A 616 -8.77 14.42 25.57
CA VAL A 616 -8.11 14.99 26.76
C VAL A 616 -6.66 15.37 26.47
N THR A 617 -5.93 14.52 25.73
CA THR A 617 -4.59 14.83 25.25
C THR A 617 -4.58 16.13 24.43
N ASN A 618 -5.49 16.27 23.47
CA ASN A 618 -5.58 17.45 22.61
C ASN A 618 -5.98 18.73 23.37
N ILE A 619 -6.83 18.63 24.40
CA ILE A 619 -7.18 19.76 25.27
C ILE A 619 -5.92 20.28 25.98
N PHE A 620 -5.15 19.37 26.59
CA PHE A 620 -3.92 19.75 27.27
C PHE A 620 -2.85 20.30 26.31
N LEU A 621 -2.62 19.62 25.18
CA LEU A 621 -1.61 20.04 24.21
C LEU A 621 -1.95 21.38 23.57
N SER A 622 -3.24 21.67 23.32
CA SER A 622 -3.68 23.00 22.84
C SER A 622 -3.40 24.09 23.88
N SER A 623 -3.74 23.85 25.15
CA SER A 623 -3.43 24.79 26.23
C SER A 623 -1.92 25.04 26.36
N PHE A 624 -1.10 23.99 26.31
CA PHE A 624 0.35 24.10 26.37
C PHE A 624 0.92 24.87 25.15
N MET A 625 0.36 24.60 23.96
CA MET A 625 0.74 25.28 22.73
C MET A 625 0.48 26.79 22.81
N ASP A 626 -0.67 27.19 23.34
CA ASP A 626 -1.06 28.60 23.39
C ASP A 626 -0.36 29.35 24.53
N ASN A 627 -0.38 28.79 25.74
CA ASN A 627 0.10 29.47 26.94
C ASN A 627 1.63 29.47 27.07
N ILE A 628 2.33 28.53 26.44
CA ILE A 628 3.80 28.40 26.55
C ILE A 628 4.46 28.57 25.19
N ILE A 629 4.22 27.64 24.25
CA ILE A 629 4.99 27.59 22.99
C ILE A 629 4.78 28.87 22.17
N ARG A 630 3.52 29.25 21.89
CA ARG A 630 3.19 30.47 21.15
C ARG A 630 3.59 31.71 21.93
N LYS A 631 3.23 31.79 23.22
CA LYS A 631 3.57 32.94 24.08
C LYS A 631 5.07 33.26 24.04
N TYR A 632 5.94 32.26 24.23
CA TYR A 632 7.39 32.47 24.29
C TYR A 632 7.99 32.67 22.91
N TRP A 633 7.53 31.91 21.91
CA TRP A 633 7.99 32.11 20.54
C TRP A 633 7.62 33.49 20.02
N CYS A 634 6.43 34.01 20.33
CA CYS A 634 6.03 35.37 19.96
C CYS A 634 6.95 36.42 20.59
N LYS A 635 7.25 36.31 21.90
CA LYS A 635 8.22 37.20 22.58
C LYS A 635 9.58 37.16 21.86
N TYR A 636 10.12 35.97 21.59
CA TYR A 636 11.38 35.81 20.86
C TYR A 636 11.33 36.38 19.44
N ALA A 637 10.30 36.06 18.67
CA ALA A 637 10.16 36.45 17.27
C ALA A 637 10.01 37.96 17.10
N LEU A 638 9.32 38.64 18.03
CA LEU A 638 9.22 40.09 18.05
C LEU A 638 10.57 40.75 18.30
N ALA A 639 11.31 40.28 19.32
CA ALA A 639 12.65 40.78 19.62
C ALA A 639 13.62 40.53 18.46
N TYR A 640 13.57 39.34 17.86
CA TYR A 640 14.34 38.99 16.66
C TYR A 640 14.02 39.92 15.48
N LYS A 641 12.74 40.25 15.25
CA LYS A 641 12.34 41.17 14.18
C LYS A 641 12.86 42.59 14.40
N GLN A 642 12.91 43.05 15.65
CA GLN A 642 13.47 44.37 15.98
C GLN A 642 14.99 44.39 15.77
N TRP A 643 15.69 43.36 16.22
CA TRP A 643 17.13 43.18 15.99
C TRP A 643 17.49 43.08 14.50
N GLU A 644 16.69 42.34 13.72
CA GLU A 644 16.90 42.23 12.27
C GLU A 644 16.72 43.59 11.57
N LYS A 645 15.74 44.37 12.02
CA LYS A 645 15.53 45.74 11.53
C LYS A 645 16.69 46.66 11.86
N SER A 646 17.31 46.55 13.04
CA SER A 646 18.47 47.37 13.39
C SER A 646 19.71 47.04 12.55
N LEU A 647 19.76 45.86 11.93
CA LEU A 647 20.80 45.48 10.97
C LEU A 647 20.47 45.90 9.52
N HIS A 648 19.35 46.58 9.30
CA HIS A 648 18.84 46.94 7.97
C HIS A 648 18.63 45.74 7.02
N ILE A 649 18.45 44.53 7.57
CA ILE A 649 18.22 43.32 6.77
C ILE A 649 16.72 43.22 6.45
N THR A 650 16.39 43.16 5.16
CA THR A 650 15.01 43.03 4.71
C THR A 650 14.69 41.62 4.20
N LYS A 651 13.40 41.31 4.09
CA LYS A 651 12.93 40.09 3.42
C LYS A 651 13.38 40.01 1.97
N ARG A 652 13.54 41.15 1.29
CA ARG A 652 14.01 41.22 -0.10
C ARG A 652 15.45 40.74 -0.19
N ASP A 653 16.30 41.11 0.76
CA ASP A 653 17.71 40.74 0.80
C ASP A 653 17.87 39.22 0.94
N LYS A 654 17.09 38.59 1.83
CA LYS A 654 17.07 37.13 1.96
C LYS A 654 16.60 36.41 0.69
N ARG A 655 15.62 36.97 -0.03
CA ARG A 655 15.13 36.39 -1.30
C ARG A 655 16.19 36.52 -2.41
N LEU A 656 16.82 37.69 -2.52
CA LEU A 656 17.87 37.96 -3.50
C LEU A 656 19.12 37.13 -3.23
N TYR A 657 19.49 36.95 -1.96
CA TYR A 657 20.62 36.11 -1.56
C TYR A 657 20.50 34.68 -2.09
N ARG A 658 19.31 34.07 -1.97
CA ARG A 658 19.06 32.72 -2.51
C ARG A 658 19.13 32.69 -4.03
N LYS A 659 18.57 33.70 -4.71
CA LYS A 659 18.63 33.79 -6.19
C LYS A 659 20.06 33.91 -6.71
N ARG A 660 20.89 34.72 -6.06
CA ARG A 660 22.33 34.88 -6.41
C ARG A 660 23.10 33.58 -6.20
N GLN A 661 22.88 32.88 -5.07
CA GLN A 661 23.51 31.56 -4.85
C GLN A 661 23.12 30.52 -5.90
N HIS A 662 21.89 30.55 -6.43
CA HIS A 662 21.48 29.65 -7.51
C HIS A 662 22.11 30.00 -8.87
N GLN A 663 22.47 31.26 -9.11
CA GLN A 663 23.20 31.69 -10.32
C GLN A 663 24.68 31.32 -10.24
N ASP A 664 25.32 31.48 -9.06
CA ASP A 664 26.72 31.12 -8.85
C ASP A 664 26.98 29.59 -8.92
N ILE A 665 25.93 28.76 -8.78
CA ILE A 665 26.01 27.29 -8.83
C ILE A 665 25.66 26.74 -10.23
N ALA A 666 25.22 27.59 -11.17
CA ALA A 666 25.11 27.17 -12.56
C ALA A 666 26.53 26.94 -13.11
N PRO A 667 26.85 25.75 -13.68
CA PRO A 667 28.21 25.49 -14.14
C PRO A 667 28.51 26.38 -15.35
N ASN A 668 29.41 27.35 -15.17
CA ASN A 668 30.11 27.97 -16.28
C ASN A 668 30.91 26.85 -16.97
N HIS A 669 30.43 26.43 -18.14
CA HIS A 669 31.12 25.52 -19.03
C HIS A 669 32.44 26.16 -19.49
N ILE A 670 33.54 25.79 -18.86
CA ILE A 670 34.88 25.89 -19.45
C ILE A 670 35.42 24.45 -19.51
N PRO A 671 35.67 23.88 -20.71
CA PRO A 671 36.20 22.53 -20.83
C PRO A 671 37.71 22.56 -20.60
N GLY A 672 38.17 21.88 -19.53
CA GLY A 672 39.58 21.64 -19.23
C GLY A 672 39.77 20.30 -18.49
N PRO A 673 40.88 19.58 -18.72
CA PRO A 673 40.88 18.12 -18.78
C PRO A 673 41.02 17.42 -17.41
N ASN A 674 40.56 16.17 -17.43
CA ASN A 674 40.62 15.15 -16.37
C ASN A 674 41.86 15.21 -15.47
N LEU A 675 41.65 15.21 -14.15
CA LEU A 675 42.58 14.65 -13.18
C LEU A 675 41.84 14.12 -11.92
N SER A 676 42.05 12.82 -11.71
CA SER A 676 42.12 12.05 -10.45
C SER A 676 41.35 12.53 -9.20
N ARG A 677 40.49 11.62 -8.71
CA ARG A 677 40.02 11.56 -7.33
C ARG A 677 41.21 11.51 -6.37
N THR A 678 41.34 12.53 -5.54
CA THR A 678 42.04 12.47 -4.25
C THR A 678 41.07 12.79 -3.12
N SER A 679 41.09 11.93 -2.12
CA SER A 679 40.42 12.02 -0.83
C SER A 679 40.91 13.20 -0.01
N LEU A 680 40.00 13.96 0.61
CA LEU A 680 40.25 15.02 1.60
C LEU A 680 39.04 15.13 2.56
N PRO A 681 39.17 15.72 3.76
CA PRO A 681 38.95 15.02 5.04
C PRO A 681 37.64 15.36 5.76
N SER A 682 37.40 14.63 6.86
CA SER A 682 36.31 14.81 7.81
C SER A 682 36.26 16.21 8.39
N GLY A 683 35.16 16.94 8.16
CA GLY A 683 34.94 18.24 8.81
C GLY A 683 34.15 19.22 7.96
N SER A 684 32.96 18.85 7.47
CA SER A 684 32.01 19.86 7.00
C SER A 684 30.58 19.46 7.36
N CYS A 685 29.86 20.40 7.97
CA CYS A 685 28.45 20.29 8.29
C CYS A 685 27.68 20.11 6.97
N ARG A 686 27.23 18.89 6.69
CA ARG A 686 26.55 18.57 5.42
C ARG A 686 25.19 19.30 5.35
N ARG A 687 25.13 20.32 4.51
CA ARG A 687 23.89 20.97 3.99
C ARG A 687 22.85 19.94 3.52
N GLU A 688 23.27 18.74 3.10
CA GLU A 688 22.41 17.67 2.58
C GLU A 688 21.36 17.16 3.57
N ASP A 689 21.66 17.05 4.86
CA ASP A 689 20.72 16.48 5.85
C ASP A 689 19.55 17.44 6.14
N THR A 690 19.85 18.74 6.26
CA THR A 690 18.84 19.80 6.34
C THR A 690 18.05 19.94 5.03
N CYS A 691 18.70 19.77 3.87
CA CYS A 691 18.01 19.79 2.58
C CYS A 691 17.02 18.63 2.44
N ARG A 692 17.29 17.44 3.01
CA ARG A 692 16.36 16.30 2.99
C ARG A 692 15.09 16.55 3.82
N LEU A 693 15.22 17.17 5.00
CA LEU A 693 14.07 17.57 5.81
C LEU A 693 13.29 18.70 5.13
N VAL A 694 13.97 19.68 4.53
CA VAL A 694 13.33 20.77 3.77
C VAL A 694 12.68 20.27 2.47
N TYR A 695 13.26 19.26 1.81
CA TYR A 695 12.68 18.60 0.63
C TYR A 695 11.44 17.77 0.99
N ALA A 696 11.43 17.13 2.17
CA ALA A 696 10.28 16.38 2.68
C ALA A 696 9.13 17.29 3.17
N VAL A 697 9.42 18.56 3.49
CA VAL A 697 8.47 19.55 4.05
C VAL A 697 8.11 20.65 3.02
N GLY A 698 8.61 20.55 1.79
CA GLY A 698 8.21 21.41 0.68
C GLY A 698 6.77 21.09 0.24
N SER A 699 5.99 22.13 -0.09
CA SER A 699 4.55 22.03 -0.42
C SER A 699 4.21 21.00 -1.50
N ASN A 700 5.18 20.62 -2.33
CA ASN A 700 4.99 19.69 -3.44
C ASN A 700 5.09 18.20 -3.04
N TYR A 701 5.55 17.86 -1.83
CA TYR A 701 5.60 16.46 -1.34
C TYR A 701 4.45 16.10 -0.38
N LEU A 702 3.62 17.08 0.02
CA LEU A 702 2.43 16.88 0.86
C LEU A 702 1.35 16.02 0.20
N HIS A 703 1.46 15.73 -1.10
CA HIS A 703 0.54 14.84 -1.82
C HIS A 703 1.06 13.40 -2.01
N SER A 704 2.25 13.06 -1.50
CA SER A 704 2.80 11.68 -1.51
C SER A 704 2.99 11.09 -0.11
N GLY A 705 2.13 11.47 0.83
CA GLY A 705 2.20 11.09 2.24
C GLY A 705 2.90 12.17 3.03
N SER A 706 2.20 12.71 4.03
CA SER A 706 2.73 13.76 4.89
C SER A 706 3.87 13.23 5.77
N ILE A 707 4.77 14.09 6.27
CA ILE A 707 5.75 13.71 7.32
C ILE A 707 5.07 12.97 8.51
N LEU A 708 3.77 13.22 8.67
CA LEU A 708 2.82 12.58 9.59
C LEU A 708 2.51 11.12 9.29
N ASP A 709 2.44 10.68 8.04
CA ASP A 709 2.15 9.28 7.71
C ASP A 709 3.29 8.33 8.13
N TYR A 710 4.46 8.89 8.43
CA TYR A 710 5.68 8.14 8.74
C TYR A 710 5.91 7.89 10.24
N PHE A 711 5.22 8.59 11.14
CA PHE A 711 5.35 8.43 12.59
C PHE A 711 4.53 7.24 13.15
N VAL A 712 4.56 6.07 12.51
CA VAL A 712 3.81 4.85 12.91
C VAL A 712 2.35 4.83 12.40
N SER A 713 2.05 3.89 11.51
CA SER A 713 0.69 3.48 11.13
C SER A 713 0.45 2.08 11.69
N PHE A 714 0.01 2.03 12.95
CA PHE A 714 -0.56 0.84 13.54
C PHE A 714 -2.05 1.07 13.78
N THR A 715 -2.80 -0.01 13.58
CA THR A 715 -4.26 -0.16 13.62
C THR A 715 -5.03 0.17 12.32
N SER A 716 -5.92 -0.76 12.03
CA SER A 716 -6.79 -0.86 10.86
C SER A 716 -8.03 0.01 11.05
N ASP A 717 -8.24 1.01 10.18
CA ASP A 717 -9.52 1.12 9.48
C ASP A 717 -9.52 2.14 8.34
N THR A 718 -10.60 2.02 7.57
CA THR A 718 -10.97 2.60 6.28
C THR A 718 -10.96 4.14 6.17
N ARG A 719 -10.52 4.68 5.01
CA ARG A 719 -11.30 5.58 4.11
C ARG A 719 -10.52 5.97 2.84
N GLU A 720 -11.27 6.36 1.81
CA GLU A 720 -10.90 6.53 0.39
C GLU A 720 -10.37 7.94 0.02
N PRO A 721 -9.79 8.13 -1.19
CA PRO A 721 -9.11 9.36 -1.62
C PRO A 721 -9.89 10.19 -2.66
N LEU A 722 -9.77 11.51 -2.59
CA LEU A 722 -10.13 12.52 -3.61
C LEU A 722 -9.27 13.77 -3.30
N SER A 723 -8.84 14.68 -4.17
CA SER A 723 -8.61 14.85 -5.61
C SER A 723 -7.76 16.15 -5.70
N LEU A 724 -6.92 16.31 -6.73
CA LEU A 724 -6.04 17.47 -6.93
C LEU A 724 -6.80 18.80 -7.09
N ASP A 725 -6.20 19.91 -6.62
CA ASP A 725 -5.86 21.05 -7.49
C ASP A 725 -4.77 21.96 -6.90
N ILE A 726 -3.96 22.52 -7.79
CA ILE A 726 -2.67 23.20 -7.57
C ILE A 726 -2.89 24.72 -7.60
N ASN A 727 -2.34 25.48 -6.62
CA ASN A 727 -1.73 26.81 -6.83
C ASN A 727 -1.27 27.51 -5.53
N GLY A 728 -0.07 28.12 -5.57
CA GLY A 728 0.42 29.15 -4.62
C GLY A 728 1.24 28.60 -3.44
N GLY A 729 2.52 28.91 -3.23
CA GLY A 729 3.18 30.18 -3.49
C GLY A 729 3.60 30.79 -2.14
N ILE A 730 4.88 30.66 -1.82
CA ILE A 730 5.54 31.16 -0.61
C ILE A 730 5.27 32.66 -0.40
N GLY A 731 4.24 32.94 0.39
CA GLY A 731 3.84 34.26 0.87
C GLY A 731 3.37 34.13 2.32
N LEU A 732 3.57 35.18 3.11
CA LEU A 732 2.97 35.39 4.45
C LEU A 732 3.67 34.70 5.64
N TRP A 733 4.88 35.21 5.93
CA TRP A 733 5.52 35.15 7.27
C TRP A 733 5.18 36.38 8.16
N ILE A 734 4.07 37.06 7.87
CA ILE A 734 3.44 38.12 8.68
C ILE A 734 1.95 37.91 8.39
N ASP A 735 1.19 37.55 9.42
CA ASP A 735 -0.29 37.60 9.56
C ASP A 735 -0.72 36.62 10.67
N LEU A 736 -0.01 36.70 11.79
CA LEU A 736 -0.42 36.22 13.11
C LEU A 736 -0.35 37.39 14.12
N VAL A 737 -0.29 38.62 13.61
CA VAL A 737 -0.22 39.88 14.39
C VAL A 737 -1.36 40.82 13.97
N SER A 738 -2.32 40.35 13.18
CA SER A 738 -3.56 41.07 12.87
C SER A 738 -4.66 40.09 12.45
N SER A 739 -5.01 39.18 13.36
CA SER A 739 -6.37 38.66 13.61
C SER A 739 -6.31 37.87 14.91
#